data_AF-A0A135LI57-F1
#
_entry.id   AF-A0A135LI57-F1
#
_cell.length_a   1.000
_cell.length_b   1.000
_cell.length_c   1.000
_cell.angle_alpha   90.00
_cell.angle_beta   90.00
_cell.angle_gamma   90.00
#
_symmetry.space_group_name_H-M   'P 1'
#
loop_
_entity.id
_entity.type
_entity.pdbx_description
1 polymer ?
#
loop_
_entity_poly.entity_id
_entity_poly.type
_entity_poly.pdbx_seq_one_letter_code
_entity_poly.pdbx_strand_id
1 'polypeptide(L)'
;MVQYNPITKEPYLQLPEPCGNIIMTPHREHQIEETSAAMTEMLNDPRVYYWLQGPPYPFLPEHGVDWIKMKVAEYKDILSTLQKEFETKSQLQDDNPNVHGEREFFDKCPFVCIREVTERDPTTGAPVRDVMIGDFTLERYAFYELRPTSWERALVQKHNNDLPAGHKDIVWGIGYYLSPNLHSRGLMSAAVRTIIHDWAIPRMNLHRLKGSFYLENTASRRVFEKNNFEEAGIFKDWAMGSPIKGQGKMSIGVVEWKGLYFLYMLVHVPADPTEMQGHVAVDHSDSLIITNVKLNVECPEVVVTMPSIAAATASYSGNLNYRSPSEHHPGLGVSIHRVAKRGVPGSSFDPSKLHFTHGVASGDPYADSVILWTRCSPTFDDVHSNSSTNGLVPLYNPVPIYSGDEDAEQVAVSNAPVCLDYKVSKDESFKHIAAEGTVYTSSDIDYTVKVEASKLKPFTTYFYQFQVCNSDNKSPVGRTKTAPDSKKEVDQVNLAVYSCANFPFGFFNAYGHSVRKDSVDYVVHLGDYLYEYKNGDYGWGNSLGRIPLPDRTILTLYDYRKRIATYRTDLDLLASHQNFAWIPVWDDHEVADNTYRDGSAKLRNDEKSFVQDGGVSVDQRKMNAVRAYFEWMPIRQVEMDDNLRIWRNFKLGKLVDLIMLDTRQYDRSITDTYDNTNYINAIKDDAGRSLMGSRQENWLQRNLIESAERGAHWRILGSQIIFSQLNMSASLGPEQPLNMDAWDGYMASKNRTLQTLYDNNIGNNIVIAGDTHVNWVSDLAWLDHNPYNSTSGAGAIGVEFGGSAVSSPSSFGQNTTIPAANNISERIVTDSESLHWSEGYYRGYFELHITPEQVGAHFFGVPTTKERNAGEISLANFTVKSGENRLERNSDNVAGGGVVENGFLKNGKVKQTNMVHDTESGLYHSS
;
A
#
# COMPACT_ATOMS: atom_id res chain seq x y z
N MET A 1 -16.95 16.77 -1.37
CA MET A 1 -18.43 16.76 -1.26
C MET A 1 -18.97 18.19 -1.18
N VAL A 2 -20.19 18.45 -1.65
CA VAL A 2 -20.87 19.76 -1.56
C VAL A 2 -21.06 20.19 -0.10
N GLN A 3 -20.52 21.35 0.25
CA GLN A 3 -20.69 22.00 1.55
C GLN A 3 -21.74 23.10 1.46
N TYR A 4 -22.32 23.50 2.60
CA TYR A 4 -23.28 24.59 2.68
C TYR A 4 -22.80 25.63 3.68
N ASN A 5 -22.81 26.89 3.28
CA ASN A 5 -22.46 27.97 4.17
C ASN A 5 -23.57 28.11 5.24
N PRO A 6 -23.28 27.98 6.54
CA PRO A 6 -24.31 28.00 7.59
C PRO A 6 -25.01 29.37 7.73
N ILE A 7 -24.40 30.45 7.23
CA ILE A 7 -24.94 31.81 7.28
C ILE A 7 -25.82 32.07 6.05
N THR A 8 -25.28 31.84 4.85
CA THR A 8 -25.96 32.17 3.58
C THR A 8 -26.81 31.02 3.03
N LYS A 9 -26.63 29.81 3.56
CA LYS A 9 -27.16 28.53 3.05
C LYS A 9 -26.70 28.17 1.64
N GLU A 10 -25.73 28.89 1.09
CA GLU A 10 -25.25 28.68 -0.27
C GLU A 10 -24.40 27.40 -0.35
N PRO A 11 -24.62 26.55 -1.38
CA PRO A 11 -23.74 25.42 -1.64
C PRO A 11 -22.40 25.87 -2.23
N TYR A 12 -21.30 25.25 -1.81
CA TYR A 12 -19.97 25.45 -2.39
C TYR A 12 -19.11 24.18 -2.32
N LEU A 13 -18.06 24.12 -3.14
CA LEU A 13 -16.98 23.14 -3.03
C LEU A 13 -15.75 23.80 -2.43
N GLN A 14 -15.09 23.14 -1.49
CA GLN A 14 -13.87 23.64 -0.85
C GLN A 14 -12.66 22.94 -1.49
N LEU A 15 -11.67 23.71 -1.96
CA LEU A 15 -10.42 23.10 -2.42
C LEU A 15 -9.62 22.54 -1.22
N PRO A 16 -8.86 21.44 -1.42
CA PRO A 16 -8.03 20.85 -0.37
C PRO A 16 -6.79 21.70 -0.06
N GLU A 17 -6.18 21.47 1.10
CA GLU A 17 -4.90 22.08 1.46
C GLU A 17 -3.79 21.73 0.44
N PRO A 18 -2.87 22.66 0.10
CA PRO A 18 -2.65 23.99 0.72
C PRO A 18 -3.57 25.11 0.18
N CYS A 19 -4.59 24.80 -0.62
CA CYS A 19 -5.52 25.78 -1.21
C CYS A 19 -6.80 25.95 -0.38
N GLY A 20 -6.75 25.73 0.95
CA GLY A 20 -7.92 25.76 1.84
C GLY A 20 -8.62 27.11 1.95
N ASN A 21 -8.04 28.19 1.42
CA ASN A 21 -8.70 29.50 1.29
C ASN A 21 -9.49 29.66 -0.02
N ILE A 22 -9.54 28.67 -0.91
CA ILE A 22 -10.22 28.76 -2.22
C ILE A 22 -11.50 27.92 -2.22
N ILE A 23 -12.61 28.50 -2.67
CA ILE A 23 -13.91 27.83 -2.82
C ILE A 23 -14.41 27.90 -4.27
N MET A 24 -15.29 26.98 -4.65
CA MET A 24 -16.02 27.00 -5.92
C MET A 24 -17.51 27.15 -5.67
N THR A 25 -18.12 28.17 -6.27
CA THR A 25 -19.51 28.55 -6.00
C THR A 25 -20.30 28.67 -7.30
N PRO A 26 -21.64 28.71 -7.20
CA PRO A 26 -22.48 29.24 -8.26
C PRO A 26 -22.23 30.73 -8.50
N HIS A 27 -22.68 31.20 -9.67
CA HIS A 27 -22.84 32.63 -9.90
C HIS A 27 -23.90 33.20 -8.95
N ARG A 28 -23.65 34.41 -8.46
CA ARG A 28 -24.49 35.09 -7.46
C ARG A 28 -25.10 36.35 -8.06
N GLU A 29 -26.43 36.42 -8.09
CA GLU A 29 -27.14 37.60 -8.59
C GLU A 29 -26.86 38.86 -7.73
N HIS A 30 -26.72 38.70 -6.41
CA HIS A 30 -26.46 39.81 -5.50
C HIS A 30 -25.01 40.35 -5.56
N GLN A 31 -24.08 39.64 -6.20
CA GLN A 31 -22.68 40.08 -6.44
C GLN A 31 -22.39 40.32 -7.93
N ILE A 32 -23.44 40.55 -8.73
CA ILE A 32 -23.32 40.59 -10.19
C ILE A 32 -22.35 41.66 -10.70
N GLU A 33 -22.37 42.86 -10.13
CA GLU A 33 -21.50 43.96 -10.56
C GLU A 33 -20.04 43.71 -10.17
N GLU A 34 -19.79 43.22 -8.95
CA GLU A 34 -18.44 42.86 -8.48
C GLU A 34 -17.84 41.71 -9.31
N THR A 35 -18.65 40.68 -9.55
CA THR A 35 -18.25 39.53 -10.34
C THR A 35 -17.99 39.94 -11.80
N SER A 36 -18.84 40.80 -12.35
CA SER A 36 -18.65 41.35 -13.70
C SER A 36 -17.36 42.17 -13.81
N ALA A 37 -17.06 43.02 -12.83
CA ALA A 37 -15.83 43.80 -12.80
C ALA A 37 -14.57 42.90 -12.77
N ALA A 38 -14.57 41.85 -11.93
CA ALA A 38 -13.48 40.88 -11.87
C ALA A 38 -13.32 40.13 -13.20
N MET A 39 -14.43 39.74 -13.84
CA MET A 39 -14.42 39.13 -15.17
C MET A 39 -13.85 40.08 -16.23
N THR A 40 -14.25 41.36 -16.23
CA THR A 40 -13.73 42.39 -17.13
C THR A 40 -12.23 42.59 -16.99
N GLU A 41 -11.70 42.57 -15.77
CA GLU A 41 -10.26 42.65 -15.54
C GLU A 41 -9.54 41.42 -16.12
N MET A 42 -9.98 40.21 -15.76
CA MET A 42 -9.33 38.96 -16.18
C MET A 42 -9.44 38.73 -17.69
N LEU A 43 -10.61 38.95 -18.29
CA LEU A 43 -10.93 38.64 -19.69
C LEU A 43 -10.43 39.71 -20.69
N ASN A 44 -9.86 40.80 -20.20
CA ASN A 44 -9.11 41.75 -21.02
C ASN A 44 -7.59 41.65 -20.83
N ASP A 45 -7.10 40.82 -19.90
CA ASP A 45 -5.66 40.57 -19.74
C ASP A 45 -5.14 39.66 -20.87
N PRO A 46 -4.09 40.04 -21.61
CA PRO A 46 -3.55 39.27 -22.74
C PRO A 46 -3.06 37.87 -22.36
N ARG A 47 -2.72 37.62 -21.09
CA ARG A 47 -2.34 36.29 -20.60
C ARG A 47 -3.53 35.34 -20.49
N VAL A 48 -4.76 35.85 -20.57
CA VAL A 48 -6.00 35.08 -20.50
C VAL A 48 -6.75 35.16 -21.82
N TYR A 49 -7.16 36.36 -22.27
CA TYR A 49 -8.07 36.49 -23.40
C TYR A 49 -7.51 35.94 -24.72
N TYR A 50 -6.18 35.94 -24.88
CA TYR A 50 -5.51 35.39 -26.05
C TYR A 50 -5.78 33.89 -26.22
N TRP A 51 -5.98 33.16 -25.12
CA TRP A 51 -6.18 31.71 -25.15
C TRP A 51 -7.64 31.26 -25.18
N LEU A 52 -8.58 32.20 -25.21
CA LEU A 52 -10.01 31.91 -25.17
C LEU A 52 -10.67 32.16 -26.54
N GLN A 53 -11.53 31.24 -26.98
CA GLN A 53 -12.21 31.32 -28.28
C GLN A 53 -13.36 32.35 -28.28
N GLY A 54 -14.23 32.31 -27.26
CA GLY A 54 -15.00 33.47 -26.78
C GLY A 54 -14.29 34.08 -25.56
N PRO A 55 -14.83 35.04 -24.80
CA PRO A 55 -15.97 35.93 -25.04
C PRO A 55 -15.59 37.12 -25.96
N PRO A 56 -16.48 38.12 -26.20
CA PRO A 56 -16.16 39.30 -27.01
C PRO A 56 -14.93 40.05 -26.50
N TYR A 57 -14.20 40.71 -27.42
CA TYR A 57 -13.05 41.55 -27.10
C TYR A 57 -13.24 42.95 -27.71
N PRO A 58 -13.10 44.04 -26.93
CA PRO A 58 -12.91 44.03 -25.47
C PRO A 58 -14.13 43.46 -24.73
N PHE A 59 -13.90 42.84 -23.58
CA PHE A 59 -14.95 42.36 -22.70
C PHE A 59 -15.45 43.50 -21.82
N LEU A 60 -16.70 43.94 -22.01
CA LEU A 60 -17.28 45.05 -21.27
C LEU A 60 -18.02 44.54 -20.00
N PRO A 61 -18.16 45.35 -18.94
CA PRO A 61 -18.92 44.98 -17.75
C PRO A 61 -20.37 44.55 -18.06
N GLU A 62 -21.01 45.11 -19.08
CA GLU A 62 -22.36 44.72 -19.48
C GLU A 62 -22.39 43.26 -19.97
N HIS A 63 -21.34 42.79 -20.64
CA HIS A 63 -21.22 41.38 -21.06
C HIS A 63 -21.15 40.44 -19.85
N GLY A 64 -20.45 40.84 -18.78
CA GLY A 64 -20.37 40.06 -17.55
C GLY A 64 -21.72 40.00 -16.83
N VAL A 65 -22.43 41.13 -16.73
CA VAL A 65 -23.78 41.19 -16.14
C VAL A 65 -24.75 40.26 -16.90
N ASP A 66 -24.77 40.33 -18.23
CA ASP A 66 -25.65 39.49 -19.04
C ASP A 66 -25.29 38.00 -18.92
N TRP A 67 -23.99 37.67 -18.90
CA TRP A 67 -23.51 36.30 -18.71
C TRP A 67 -23.90 35.73 -17.35
N ILE A 68 -23.71 36.50 -16.27
CA ILE A 68 -24.05 36.08 -14.91
C ILE A 68 -25.57 35.84 -14.78
N LYS A 69 -26.42 36.74 -15.32
CA LYS A 69 -27.88 36.54 -15.34
C LYS A 69 -28.26 35.25 -16.07
N MET A 70 -27.64 34.99 -17.22
CA MET A 70 -27.85 33.78 -17.98
C MET A 70 -27.47 32.53 -17.16
N LYS A 71 -26.29 32.53 -16.52
CA LYS A 71 -25.81 31.38 -15.73
C LYS A 71 -26.62 31.15 -14.44
N VAL A 72 -27.05 32.21 -13.75
CA VAL A 72 -27.95 32.12 -12.60
C VAL A 72 -29.28 31.47 -13.01
N ALA A 73 -29.85 31.89 -14.15
CA ALA A 73 -31.07 31.27 -14.67
C ALA A 73 -30.84 29.81 -15.09
N GLU A 74 -29.69 29.51 -15.70
CA GLU A 74 -29.33 28.17 -16.18
C GLU A 74 -29.24 27.12 -15.07
N TYR A 75 -28.74 27.50 -13.88
CA TYR A 75 -28.53 26.58 -12.77
C TYR A 75 -29.62 26.63 -11.70
N LYS A 76 -30.65 27.46 -11.89
CA LYS A 76 -31.73 27.68 -10.91
C LYS A 76 -32.37 26.39 -10.43
N ASP A 77 -32.67 25.47 -11.34
CA ASP A 77 -33.35 24.21 -11.00
C ASP A 77 -32.44 23.30 -10.18
N ILE A 78 -31.16 23.15 -10.58
CA ILE A 78 -30.15 22.38 -9.85
C ILE A 78 -29.98 22.94 -8.43
N LEU A 79 -29.84 24.26 -8.30
CA LEU A 79 -29.69 24.91 -7.00
C LEU A 79 -30.94 24.75 -6.14
N SER A 80 -32.13 24.77 -6.73
CA SER A 80 -33.38 24.51 -6.01
C SER A 80 -33.45 23.08 -5.47
N THR A 81 -32.95 22.10 -6.23
CA THR A 81 -32.86 20.71 -5.79
C THR A 81 -31.85 20.56 -4.66
N LEU A 82 -30.66 21.15 -4.79
CA LEU A 82 -29.63 21.14 -3.73
C LEU A 82 -30.14 21.79 -2.43
N GLN A 83 -30.86 22.90 -2.53
CA GLN A 83 -31.47 23.57 -1.38
C GLN A 83 -32.48 22.67 -0.66
N LYS A 84 -33.35 21.98 -1.40
CA LYS A 84 -34.30 21.01 -0.82
C LYS A 84 -33.60 19.83 -0.16
N GLU A 85 -32.53 19.31 -0.78
CA GLU A 85 -31.72 18.24 -0.20
C GLU A 85 -31.09 18.68 1.14
N PHE A 86 -30.60 19.91 1.22
CA PHE A 86 -30.04 20.48 2.45
C PHE A 86 -31.10 20.64 3.56
N GLU A 87 -32.26 21.20 3.22
CA GLU A 87 -33.37 21.42 4.17
C GLU A 87 -33.93 20.11 4.71
N THR A 88 -34.05 19.08 3.86
CA THR A 88 -34.54 17.75 4.25
C THR A 88 -33.54 17.05 5.18
N LYS A 89 -32.23 17.17 4.93
CA LYS A 89 -31.19 16.62 5.82
C LYS A 89 -31.14 17.31 7.19
N SER A 90 -31.41 18.61 7.26
CA SER A 90 -31.48 19.34 8.54
C SER A 90 -32.69 18.96 9.41
N GLN A 91 -33.73 18.35 8.85
CA GLN A 91 -34.93 17.92 9.58
C GLN A 91 -34.88 16.47 10.09
N LEU A 92 -33.95 15.66 9.58
CA LEU A 92 -33.76 14.25 9.97
C LEU A 92 -32.52 14.13 10.87
N GLN A 93 -32.67 14.49 12.15
CA GLN A 93 -31.78 14.06 13.23
C GLN A 93 -32.25 12.68 13.71
N ASP A 94 -31.92 11.59 12.99
CA ASP A 94 -31.86 10.23 13.58
C ASP A 94 -31.38 9.16 12.59
N ASP A 95 -30.55 8.27 13.14
CA ASP A 95 -30.02 6.95 12.72
C ASP A 95 -30.84 6.12 11.70
N ASN A 96 -30.81 6.47 10.41
CA ASN A 96 -31.14 5.49 9.36
C ASN A 96 -30.27 5.64 8.09
N PRO A 97 -29.25 4.78 7.87
CA PRO A 97 -28.35 4.86 6.71
C PRO A 97 -29.02 4.51 5.36
N ASN A 98 -30.24 3.96 5.36
CA ASN A 98 -30.84 3.36 4.15
C ASN A 98 -31.89 4.23 3.44
N VAL A 99 -31.99 5.53 3.74
CA VAL A 99 -32.75 6.47 2.90
C VAL A 99 -31.79 7.18 1.94
N HIS A 100 -31.17 6.43 1.04
CA HIS A 100 -30.62 6.98 -0.19
C HIS A 100 -31.68 6.83 -1.28
N GLY A 101 -32.60 7.80 -1.37
CA GLY A 101 -33.38 7.97 -2.58
C GLY A 101 -32.44 8.06 -3.79
N GLU A 102 -32.83 7.47 -4.91
CA GLU A 102 -32.08 7.54 -6.18
C GLU A 102 -31.63 8.99 -6.42
N ARG A 103 -30.33 9.26 -6.35
CA ARG A 103 -29.81 10.62 -6.52
C ARG A 103 -29.94 10.99 -7.99
N GLU A 104 -30.65 12.09 -8.26
CA GLU A 104 -30.83 12.64 -9.61
C GLU A 104 -29.47 13.04 -10.22
N PHE A 105 -29.23 12.62 -11.47
CA PHE A 105 -28.08 13.07 -12.25
C PHE A 105 -28.41 14.35 -13.01
N PHE A 106 -27.47 15.30 -13.01
CA PHE A 106 -27.58 16.56 -13.71
C PHE A 106 -26.72 16.59 -14.97
N ASP A 107 -27.18 17.37 -15.94
CA ASP A 107 -26.44 17.58 -17.18
C ASP A 107 -25.45 18.74 -17.13
N LYS A 108 -25.31 19.38 -15.95
CA LYS A 108 -24.54 20.62 -15.77
C LYS A 108 -23.87 20.68 -14.41
N CYS A 109 -22.85 21.53 -14.30
CA CYS A 109 -22.18 21.87 -13.05
C CYS A 109 -22.51 23.30 -12.61
N PRO A 110 -23.12 23.52 -11.43
CA PRO A 110 -23.40 24.86 -10.94
C PRO A 110 -22.15 25.53 -10.32
N PHE A 111 -21.11 24.78 -9.93
CA PHE A 111 -19.92 25.29 -9.23
C PHE A 111 -18.86 25.85 -10.18
N VAL A 112 -19.21 26.88 -10.94
CA VAL A 112 -18.35 27.42 -12.02
C VAL A 112 -17.41 28.54 -11.57
N CYS A 113 -17.75 29.29 -10.52
CA CYS A 113 -16.93 30.41 -10.06
C CYS A 113 -15.84 29.95 -9.09
N ILE A 114 -14.56 30.22 -9.38
CA ILE A 114 -13.44 30.03 -8.46
C ILE A 114 -13.27 31.31 -7.65
N ARG A 115 -13.28 31.21 -6.32
CA ARG A 115 -13.25 32.36 -5.41
C ARG A 115 -12.22 32.19 -4.30
N GLU A 116 -11.49 33.25 -4.00
CA GLU A 116 -10.58 33.33 -2.84
C GLU A 116 -11.34 33.91 -1.65
N VAL A 117 -11.38 33.17 -0.54
CA VAL A 117 -11.97 33.61 0.72
C VAL A 117 -11.00 34.56 1.40
N THR A 118 -11.45 35.80 1.61
CA THR A 118 -10.68 36.88 2.23
C THR A 118 -11.02 37.06 3.71
N GLU A 119 -12.18 36.57 4.15
CA GLU A 119 -12.62 36.64 5.54
C GLU A 119 -13.48 35.42 5.89
N ARG A 120 -13.24 34.84 7.06
CA ARG A 120 -14.02 33.73 7.62
C ARG A 120 -14.64 34.14 8.96
N ASP A 121 -15.84 33.62 9.22
CA ASP A 121 -16.50 33.78 10.50
C ASP A 121 -15.67 33.07 11.60
N PRO A 122 -15.29 33.76 12.68
CA PRO A 122 -14.40 33.19 13.69
C PRO A 122 -15.05 32.06 14.51
N THR A 123 -16.38 31.93 14.47
CA THR A 123 -17.12 30.94 15.27
C THR A 123 -17.38 29.67 14.47
N THR A 124 -17.78 29.82 13.21
CA THR A 124 -18.22 28.72 12.33
C THR A 124 -17.18 28.32 11.29
N GLY A 125 -16.14 29.15 11.08
CA GLY A 125 -15.15 28.98 10.01
C GLY A 125 -15.70 29.23 8.59
N ALA A 126 -16.97 29.61 8.47
CA ALA A 126 -17.65 29.80 7.20
C ALA A 126 -17.09 30.99 6.41
N PRO A 127 -17.00 30.92 5.07
CA PRO A 127 -16.66 32.09 4.26
C PRO A 127 -17.67 33.23 4.47
N VAL A 128 -17.18 34.42 4.84
CA VAL A 128 -17.99 35.63 5.00
C VAL A 128 -17.76 36.58 3.83
N ARG A 129 -16.51 36.70 3.39
CA ARG A 129 -16.13 37.53 2.25
C ARG A 129 -15.19 36.77 1.32
N ASP A 130 -15.45 36.89 0.03
CA ASP A 130 -14.66 36.25 -1.02
C ASP A 130 -14.61 37.13 -2.28
N VAL A 131 -13.65 36.85 -3.16
CA VAL A 131 -13.50 37.53 -4.45
C VAL A 131 -13.37 36.51 -5.57
N MET A 132 -13.99 36.75 -6.73
CA MET A 132 -13.85 35.85 -7.89
C MET A 132 -12.48 36.01 -8.53
N ILE A 133 -11.79 34.87 -8.70
CA ILE A 133 -10.42 34.80 -9.21
C ILE A 133 -10.30 33.94 -10.46
N GLY A 134 -11.37 33.30 -10.92
CA GLY A 134 -11.39 32.46 -12.11
C GLY A 134 -12.74 31.82 -12.34
N ASP A 135 -12.85 31.09 -13.44
CA ASP A 135 -14.10 30.45 -13.88
C ASP A 135 -13.80 29.11 -14.56
N PHE A 136 -14.83 28.30 -14.65
CA PHE A 136 -14.77 26.92 -15.10
C PHE A 136 -15.99 26.58 -15.97
N THR A 137 -15.79 25.70 -16.95
CA THR A 137 -16.85 25.17 -17.80
C THR A 137 -16.76 23.65 -17.85
N LEU A 138 -17.89 22.99 -17.61
CA LEU A 138 -18.07 21.55 -17.76
C LEU A 138 -19.37 21.30 -18.53
N GLU A 139 -19.25 20.90 -19.78
CA GLU A 139 -20.37 20.77 -20.72
C GLU A 139 -20.17 19.58 -21.66
N ARG A 140 -21.17 19.22 -22.48
CA ARG A 140 -21.02 18.12 -23.43
C ARG A 140 -19.95 18.46 -24.48
N TYR A 141 -19.02 17.54 -24.69
CA TYR A 141 -17.85 17.77 -25.53
C TYR A 141 -18.21 18.03 -26.99
N ALA A 142 -17.57 19.03 -27.59
CA ALA A 142 -17.81 19.45 -28.96
C ALA A 142 -16.97 18.70 -30.01
N PHE A 143 -16.17 17.70 -29.61
CA PHE A 143 -15.30 16.90 -30.48
C PHE A 143 -14.33 17.75 -31.32
N TYR A 144 -13.45 18.50 -30.63
CA TYR A 144 -12.52 19.45 -31.26
C TYR A 144 -11.48 18.78 -32.17
N GLU A 145 -11.24 17.48 -32.00
CA GLU A 145 -10.43 16.65 -32.90
C GLU A 145 -11.05 16.48 -34.30
N LEU A 146 -12.32 16.83 -34.48
CA LEU A 146 -13.01 16.81 -35.77
C LEU A 146 -13.20 18.22 -36.32
N ARG A 147 -13.15 18.36 -37.65
CA ARG A 147 -13.28 19.68 -38.30
C ARG A 147 -14.67 20.28 -38.05
N PRO A 148 -14.79 21.59 -37.76
CA PRO A 148 -16.07 22.24 -37.46
C PRO A 148 -17.16 22.05 -38.53
N THR A 149 -16.78 21.91 -39.80
CA THR A 149 -17.69 21.73 -40.93
C THR A 149 -17.88 20.27 -41.36
N SER A 150 -17.28 19.30 -40.65
CA SER A 150 -17.44 17.88 -41.03
C SER A 150 -18.78 17.33 -40.56
N TRP A 151 -19.40 16.53 -41.42
CA TRP A 151 -20.63 15.80 -41.09
C TRP A 151 -20.39 14.82 -39.93
N GLU A 152 -19.17 14.27 -39.80
CA GLU A 152 -18.77 13.39 -38.70
C GLU A 152 -18.86 14.09 -37.36
N ARG A 153 -18.36 15.33 -37.25
CA ARG A 153 -18.45 16.13 -36.02
C ARG A 153 -19.91 16.38 -35.64
N ALA A 154 -20.71 16.80 -36.61
CA ALA A 154 -22.14 17.04 -36.41
C ALA A 154 -22.87 15.77 -35.92
N LEU A 155 -22.52 14.60 -36.48
CA LEU A 155 -23.11 13.32 -36.09
C LEU A 155 -22.73 12.92 -34.67
N VAL A 156 -21.45 12.93 -34.31
CA VAL A 156 -21.01 12.51 -32.97
C VAL A 156 -21.45 13.51 -31.90
N GLN A 157 -21.49 14.81 -32.21
CA GLN A 157 -21.99 15.83 -31.30
C GLN A 157 -23.50 15.69 -31.09
N LYS A 158 -24.27 15.44 -32.15
CA LYS A 158 -25.70 15.14 -32.02
C LYS A 158 -25.92 13.90 -31.17
N HIS A 159 -25.21 12.81 -31.44
CA HIS A 159 -25.31 11.59 -30.63
C HIS A 159 -24.98 11.86 -29.17
N ASN A 160 -23.87 12.56 -28.90
CA ASN A 160 -23.48 12.90 -27.54
C ASN A 160 -24.51 13.80 -26.85
N ASN A 161 -25.18 14.72 -27.56
CA ASN A 161 -26.22 15.59 -27.00
C ASN A 161 -27.56 14.86 -26.77
N ASP A 162 -27.87 13.86 -27.58
CA ASP A 162 -29.13 13.10 -27.50
C ASP A 162 -29.13 12.09 -26.32
N LEU A 163 -27.98 11.80 -25.70
CA LEU A 163 -27.88 10.91 -24.54
C LEU A 163 -28.51 11.54 -23.29
N PRO A 164 -29.32 10.83 -22.47
CA PRO A 164 -29.93 11.39 -21.27
C PRO A 164 -28.89 11.68 -20.18
N ALA A 165 -29.18 12.62 -19.27
CA ALA A 165 -28.29 12.94 -18.15
C ALA A 165 -27.90 11.69 -17.35
N GLY A 166 -26.63 11.58 -16.99
CA GLY A 166 -26.08 10.41 -16.30
C GLY A 166 -25.78 9.19 -17.19
N HIS A 167 -25.98 9.27 -18.51
CA HIS A 167 -25.59 8.16 -19.40
C HIS A 167 -24.06 8.02 -19.48
N LYS A 168 -23.54 6.80 -19.25
CA LYS A 168 -22.09 6.52 -19.16
C LYS A 168 -21.29 6.88 -20.41
N ASP A 169 -21.93 6.87 -21.58
CA ASP A 169 -21.25 7.14 -22.86
C ASP A 169 -21.13 8.63 -23.19
N ILE A 170 -21.70 9.51 -22.35
CA ILE A 170 -21.54 10.97 -22.53
C ILE A 170 -20.05 11.31 -22.42
N VAL A 171 -19.57 12.01 -23.44
CA VAL A 171 -18.25 12.64 -23.45
C VAL A 171 -18.41 14.07 -22.98
N TRP A 172 -17.82 14.37 -21.83
CA TRP A 172 -17.79 15.69 -21.24
C TRP A 172 -16.57 16.48 -21.71
N GLY A 173 -16.71 17.79 -21.75
CA GLY A 173 -15.73 18.78 -22.15
C GLY A 173 -15.43 19.72 -21.00
N ILE A 174 -14.15 20.01 -20.78
CA ILE A 174 -13.68 20.89 -19.71
C ILE A 174 -12.91 22.10 -20.26
N GLY A 175 -13.21 23.28 -19.71
CA GLY A 175 -12.49 24.53 -19.98
C GLY A 175 -12.42 25.40 -18.72
N TYR A 176 -11.46 26.31 -18.66
CA TYR A 176 -11.28 27.17 -17.48
C TYR A 176 -10.39 28.38 -17.78
N TYR A 177 -10.46 29.39 -16.91
CA TYR A 177 -9.45 30.44 -16.82
C TYR A 177 -9.25 30.86 -15.35
N LEU A 178 -8.07 31.42 -15.07
CA LEU A 178 -7.71 31.93 -13.76
C LEU A 178 -7.09 33.31 -13.92
N SER A 179 -7.25 34.15 -12.90
CA SER A 179 -6.56 35.42 -12.77
C SER A 179 -5.06 35.24 -13.03
N PRO A 180 -4.46 36.05 -13.92
CA PRO A 180 -3.05 35.91 -14.29
C PRO A 180 -2.06 35.90 -13.12
N ASN A 181 -2.37 36.63 -12.04
CA ASN A 181 -1.48 36.77 -10.88
C ASN A 181 -1.39 35.48 -10.04
N LEU A 182 -2.28 34.51 -10.30
CA LEU A 182 -2.37 33.22 -9.63
C LEU A 182 -1.89 32.05 -10.51
N HIS A 183 -1.43 32.33 -11.72
CA HIS A 183 -0.87 31.30 -12.60
C HIS A 183 0.35 30.64 -11.96
N SER A 184 0.63 29.39 -12.35
CA SER A 184 1.77 28.59 -11.87
C SER A 184 1.79 28.27 -10.36
N ARG A 185 0.69 28.50 -9.62
CA ARG A 185 0.57 28.15 -8.19
C ARG A 185 -0.12 26.80 -7.92
N GLY A 186 -0.44 26.02 -8.95
CA GLY A 186 -1.15 24.74 -8.81
C GLY A 186 -2.65 24.84 -8.51
N LEU A 187 -3.19 26.05 -8.26
CA LEU A 187 -4.59 26.29 -7.91
C LEU A 187 -5.57 25.72 -8.94
N MET A 188 -5.36 26.00 -10.24
CA MET A 188 -6.26 25.47 -11.27
C MET A 188 -6.21 23.94 -11.35
N SER A 189 -5.04 23.31 -11.10
CA SER A 189 -4.96 21.86 -11.02
C SER A 189 -5.81 21.30 -9.87
N ALA A 190 -5.79 21.96 -8.71
CA ALA A 190 -6.63 21.61 -7.57
C ALA A 190 -8.14 21.84 -7.85
N ALA A 191 -8.50 22.92 -8.56
CA ALA A 191 -9.88 23.21 -8.93
C ALA A 191 -10.45 22.17 -9.91
N VAL A 192 -9.71 21.82 -10.97
CA VAL A 192 -10.07 20.76 -11.93
C VAL A 192 -10.30 19.44 -11.20
N ARG A 193 -9.38 19.05 -10.31
CA ARG A 193 -9.52 17.86 -9.48
C ARG A 193 -10.81 17.92 -8.65
N THR A 194 -10.99 19.00 -7.90
CA THR A 194 -12.14 19.16 -7.00
C THR A 194 -13.47 19.03 -7.73
N ILE A 195 -13.65 19.66 -8.90
CA ILE A 195 -14.88 19.50 -9.69
C ILE A 195 -15.12 18.07 -10.14
N ILE A 196 -14.07 17.39 -10.64
CA ILE A 196 -14.19 16.02 -11.14
C ILE A 196 -14.70 15.11 -10.02
N HIS A 197 -14.07 15.20 -8.85
CA HIS A 197 -14.34 14.34 -7.71
C HIS A 197 -15.63 14.68 -6.97
N ASP A 198 -15.85 15.95 -6.69
CA ASP A 198 -16.92 16.36 -5.78
C ASP A 198 -18.24 16.66 -6.48
N TRP A 199 -18.23 16.79 -7.81
CA TRP A 199 -19.45 17.06 -8.60
C TRP A 199 -19.62 16.19 -9.84
N ALA A 200 -18.64 16.11 -10.74
CA ALA A 200 -18.84 15.52 -12.06
C ALA A 200 -19.09 14.01 -12.00
N ILE A 201 -18.29 13.25 -11.26
CA ILE A 201 -18.52 11.82 -11.08
C ILE A 201 -19.82 11.56 -10.29
N PRO A 202 -20.05 12.15 -9.10
CA PRO A 202 -21.18 11.76 -8.25
C PRO A 202 -22.52 12.33 -8.70
N ARG A 203 -22.54 13.45 -9.44
CA ARG A 203 -23.78 14.16 -9.83
C ARG A 203 -24.00 14.27 -11.33
N MET A 204 -23.03 13.89 -12.16
CA MET A 204 -23.17 13.85 -13.62
C MET A 204 -22.87 12.47 -14.22
N ASN A 205 -22.47 11.49 -13.39
CA ASN A 205 -22.03 10.15 -13.80
C ASN A 205 -20.88 10.18 -14.83
N LEU A 206 -19.90 11.07 -14.61
CA LEU A 206 -18.75 11.26 -15.49
C LEU A 206 -17.92 9.96 -15.67
N HIS A 207 -17.84 9.45 -16.90
CA HIS A 207 -16.95 8.35 -17.28
C HIS A 207 -15.91 8.76 -18.34
N ARG A 208 -16.26 9.74 -19.18
CA ARG A 208 -15.42 10.21 -20.29
C ARG A 208 -15.33 11.71 -20.25
N LEU A 209 -14.12 12.24 -20.15
CA LEU A 209 -13.86 13.68 -20.08
C LEU A 209 -12.71 14.03 -21.03
N LYS A 210 -12.88 15.07 -21.82
CA LYS A 210 -11.88 15.57 -22.77
C LYS A 210 -11.65 17.06 -22.59
N GLY A 211 -10.41 17.46 -22.82
CA GLY A 211 -10.00 18.86 -22.85
C GLY A 211 -9.37 19.21 -24.19
N SER A 212 -9.31 20.50 -24.50
CA SER A 212 -8.50 20.99 -25.61
C SER A 212 -7.81 22.29 -25.21
N PHE A 213 -6.60 22.49 -25.70
CA PHE A 213 -5.81 23.71 -25.48
C PHE A 213 -5.10 24.11 -26.77
N TYR A 214 -4.85 25.41 -26.96
CA TYR A 214 -3.95 25.86 -28.02
C TYR A 214 -2.52 25.39 -27.71
N LEU A 215 -1.81 24.85 -28.71
CA LEU A 215 -0.54 24.16 -28.48
C LEU A 215 0.52 25.04 -27.79
N GLU A 216 0.47 26.35 -28.02
CA GLU A 216 1.35 27.35 -27.40
C GLU A 216 0.96 27.68 -25.94
N ASN A 217 -0.25 27.31 -25.49
CA ASN A 217 -0.71 27.44 -24.11
C ASN A 217 -0.18 26.29 -23.23
N THR A 218 1.12 26.35 -22.96
CA THR A 218 1.82 25.37 -22.12
C THR A 218 1.26 25.30 -20.69
N ALA A 219 0.67 26.37 -20.17
CA ALA A 219 0.07 26.40 -18.84
C ALA A 219 -1.15 25.48 -18.74
N SER A 220 -2.06 25.52 -19.73
CA SER A 220 -3.24 24.65 -19.75
C SER A 220 -2.86 23.19 -19.98
N ARG A 221 -1.88 22.93 -20.85
CA ARG A 221 -1.29 21.58 -21.04
C ARG A 221 -0.86 20.98 -19.70
N ARG A 222 -0.08 21.72 -18.90
CA ARG A 222 0.40 21.26 -17.59
C ARG A 222 -0.72 21.01 -16.59
N VAL A 223 -1.80 21.79 -16.63
CA VAL A 223 -2.96 21.57 -15.74
C VAL A 223 -3.66 20.26 -16.09
N PHE A 224 -3.81 19.95 -17.38
CA PHE A 224 -4.36 18.68 -17.85
C PHE A 224 -3.45 17.50 -17.46
N GLU A 225 -2.14 17.59 -17.74
CA GLU A 225 -1.16 16.56 -17.36
C GLU A 225 -1.21 16.25 -15.85
N LYS A 226 -1.27 17.28 -15.00
CA LYS A 226 -1.38 17.14 -13.53
C LYS A 226 -2.70 16.51 -13.04
N ASN A 227 -3.69 16.39 -13.91
CA ASN A 227 -5.00 15.81 -13.60
C ASN A 227 -5.28 14.55 -14.41
N ASN A 228 -4.24 13.82 -14.79
CA ASN A 228 -4.33 12.52 -15.46
C ASN A 228 -5.07 12.57 -16.81
N PHE A 229 -4.88 13.67 -17.54
CA PHE A 229 -5.26 13.75 -18.93
C PHE A 229 -4.06 13.40 -19.81
N GLU A 230 -4.27 12.50 -20.75
CA GLU A 230 -3.26 12.11 -21.73
C GLU A 230 -3.54 12.76 -23.09
N GLU A 231 -2.48 13.02 -23.85
CA GLU A 231 -2.58 13.55 -25.20
C GLU A 231 -3.31 12.55 -26.11
N ALA A 232 -4.50 12.93 -26.56
CA ALA A 232 -5.28 12.16 -27.53
C ALA A 232 -4.90 12.51 -28.97
N GLY A 233 -4.34 13.71 -29.20
CA GLY A 233 -3.74 14.09 -30.48
C GLY A 233 -3.41 15.58 -30.59
N ILE A 234 -2.47 15.90 -31.49
CA ILE A 234 -2.11 17.27 -31.85
C ILE A 234 -2.57 17.56 -33.28
N PHE A 235 -3.28 18.67 -33.45
CA PHE A 235 -3.86 19.08 -34.72
C PHE A 235 -3.31 20.46 -35.11
N LYS A 236 -2.49 20.49 -36.16
CA LYS A 236 -1.85 21.71 -36.66
C LYS A 236 -2.78 22.53 -37.54
N ASP A 237 -2.72 23.86 -37.42
CA ASP A 237 -3.55 24.81 -38.19
C ASP A 237 -5.04 24.43 -38.23
N TRP A 238 -5.55 23.98 -37.09
CA TRP A 238 -6.80 23.23 -36.99
C TRP A 238 -7.99 24.09 -36.59
N ALA A 239 -7.82 24.90 -35.55
CA ALA A 239 -8.85 25.80 -35.07
C ALA A 239 -8.69 27.18 -35.69
N MET A 240 -9.79 27.83 -36.05
CA MET A 240 -9.77 29.24 -36.42
C MET A 240 -9.66 30.05 -35.12
N GLY A 241 -8.55 30.79 -34.96
CA GLY A 241 -8.42 31.78 -33.90
C GLY A 241 -9.39 32.94 -34.11
N SER A 242 -9.54 33.79 -33.10
CA SER A 242 -10.44 34.94 -33.19
C SER A 242 -9.89 36.01 -34.13
N PRO A 243 -10.59 36.34 -35.24
CA PRO A 243 -10.14 37.40 -36.16
C PRO A 243 -10.09 38.76 -35.48
N ILE A 244 -10.96 38.98 -34.48
CA ILE A 244 -11.04 40.22 -33.69
C ILE A 244 -9.78 40.38 -32.80
N LYS A 245 -9.15 39.27 -32.41
CA LYS A 245 -7.91 39.24 -31.63
C LYS A 245 -6.65 39.16 -32.50
N GLY A 246 -6.79 39.31 -33.82
CA GLY A 246 -5.68 39.21 -34.79
C GLY A 246 -5.14 37.80 -35.00
N GLN A 247 -5.90 36.77 -34.62
CA GLN A 247 -5.44 35.38 -34.67
C GLN A 247 -5.79 34.73 -36.02
N GLY A 248 -4.82 34.01 -36.59
CA GLY A 248 -5.01 33.17 -37.77
C GLY A 248 -5.49 31.76 -37.42
N LYS A 249 -5.09 30.77 -38.20
CA LYS A 249 -5.26 29.37 -37.81
C LYS A 249 -4.32 29.05 -36.65
N MET A 250 -4.84 28.34 -35.66
CA MET A 250 -4.13 27.94 -34.44
C MET A 250 -4.04 26.42 -34.36
N SER A 251 -2.93 25.92 -33.82
CA SER A 251 -2.77 24.50 -33.52
C SER A 251 -3.38 24.17 -32.16
N ILE A 252 -4.03 23.01 -32.04
CA ILE A 252 -4.62 22.55 -30.77
C ILE A 252 -4.06 21.19 -30.36
N GLY A 253 -3.91 20.98 -29.06
CA GLY A 253 -3.81 19.67 -28.44
C GLY A 253 -5.18 19.26 -27.91
N VAL A 254 -5.59 18.03 -28.17
CA VAL A 254 -6.74 17.38 -27.53
C VAL A 254 -6.22 16.38 -26.54
N VAL A 255 -6.81 16.38 -25.35
CA VAL A 255 -6.46 15.46 -24.27
C VAL A 255 -7.70 14.72 -23.79
N GLU A 256 -7.50 13.50 -23.33
CA GLU A 256 -8.55 12.66 -22.75
C GLU A 256 -8.16 12.27 -21.34
N TRP A 257 -9.09 12.48 -20.42
CA TRP A 257 -8.97 12.08 -19.03
C TRP A 257 -9.00 10.56 -18.95
N LYS A 258 -7.99 9.96 -18.33
CA LYS A 258 -7.87 8.50 -18.20
C LYS A 258 -8.51 7.95 -16.93
N GLY A 259 -9.48 8.68 -16.40
CA GLY A 259 -10.16 8.33 -15.16
C GLY A 259 -9.28 8.62 -13.95
N LEU A 260 -9.76 8.16 -12.80
CA LEU A 260 -9.05 8.27 -11.54
C LEU A 260 -8.08 7.10 -11.39
N TYR A 261 -6.84 7.33 -11.75
CA TYR A 261 -5.78 6.86 -10.86
C TYR A 261 -5.75 7.88 -9.71
N PHE A 262 -6.09 7.42 -8.50
CA PHE A 262 -6.27 8.18 -7.25
C PHE A 262 -7.60 8.94 -7.01
N LEU A 263 -8.09 8.85 -5.76
CA LEU A 263 -9.07 9.74 -5.07
C LEU A 263 -10.60 9.45 -5.17
N TYR A 264 -11.08 8.19 -5.06
CA TYR A 264 -12.52 7.94 -4.83
C TYR A 264 -12.88 7.12 -3.57
N MET A 265 -11.93 6.82 -2.67
CA MET A 265 -12.21 6.09 -1.41
C MET A 265 -11.91 6.88 -0.14
N LEU A 266 -12.29 8.16 -0.12
CA LEU A 266 -12.52 8.90 1.11
C LEU A 266 -13.86 9.64 0.92
N VAL A 267 -14.97 8.96 1.21
CA VAL A 267 -15.99 9.31 2.22
C VAL A 267 -17.29 8.51 1.91
N HIS A 268 -17.74 7.69 2.87
CA HIS A 268 -19.01 6.93 2.98
C HIS A 268 -19.02 5.45 2.54
N VAL A 269 -18.81 4.56 3.52
CA VAL A 269 -19.47 3.24 3.58
C VAL A 269 -19.96 3.04 5.02
N PRO A 270 -21.29 2.90 5.29
CA PRO A 270 -21.77 2.34 6.54
C PRO A 270 -21.64 0.82 6.54
N ALA A 271 -21.33 0.25 7.70
CA ALA A 271 -21.22 -1.18 7.95
C ALA A 271 -22.60 -1.84 8.14
N ASP A 272 -22.85 -2.96 7.45
CA ASP A 272 -23.27 -4.28 7.99
C ASP A 272 -23.95 -5.13 6.87
N PRO A 273 -23.55 -6.40 6.62
CA PRO A 273 -24.19 -7.27 5.64
C PRO A 273 -25.07 -8.32 6.32
N THR A 274 -26.37 -8.07 6.46
CA THR A 274 -27.38 -9.13 6.64
C THR A 274 -28.67 -8.78 5.89
N GLU A 275 -29.32 -9.82 5.36
CA GLU A 275 -30.56 -9.82 4.54
C GLU A 275 -30.44 -9.52 3.02
N MET A 276 -30.10 -10.54 2.25
CA MET A 276 -30.80 -10.80 0.98
C MET A 276 -31.07 -12.30 0.81
N GLN A 277 -32.23 -12.73 1.31
CA GLN A 277 -32.99 -13.82 0.69
C GLN A 277 -34.29 -13.22 0.18
N GLY A 278 -34.42 -13.08 -1.14
CA GLY A 278 -35.62 -12.58 -1.79
C GLY A 278 -35.72 -13.14 -3.19
N HIS A 279 -36.60 -14.13 -3.36
CA HIS A 279 -36.98 -14.71 -4.63
C HIS A 279 -37.40 -13.66 -5.66
N VAL A 280 -36.88 -13.76 -6.89
CA VAL A 280 -37.50 -13.12 -8.07
C VAL A 280 -37.80 -14.21 -9.08
N ALA A 281 -39.10 -14.43 -9.28
CA ALA A 281 -39.67 -15.22 -10.36
C ALA A 281 -39.49 -14.46 -11.68
N VAL A 282 -39.09 -15.19 -12.72
CA VAL A 282 -39.04 -14.68 -14.10
C VAL A 282 -40.42 -14.90 -14.71
N ASP A 283 -41.07 -13.82 -15.14
CA ASP A 283 -42.25 -13.86 -16.00
C ASP A 283 -41.89 -13.37 -17.41
N HIS A 284 -42.46 -14.06 -18.40
CA HIS A 284 -42.22 -13.90 -19.83
C HIS A 284 -43.39 -13.16 -20.49
N SER A 285 -43.13 -12.02 -21.13
CA SER A 285 -43.89 -11.39 -22.24
C SER A 285 -43.33 -9.95 -22.35
N ASP A 286 -42.97 -9.36 -23.49
CA ASP A 286 -43.70 -9.27 -24.74
C ASP A 286 -42.78 -8.99 -25.95
N SER A 287 -43.35 -9.32 -27.10
CA SER A 287 -42.85 -9.28 -28.48
C SER A 287 -42.68 -7.90 -29.12
N LEU A 288 -41.72 -7.76 -30.05
CA LEU A 288 -41.86 -6.87 -31.23
C LEU A 288 -41.00 -7.30 -32.45
N ILE A 289 -41.56 -8.25 -33.21
CA ILE A 289 -41.81 -8.28 -34.67
C ILE A 289 -40.92 -7.42 -35.64
N ILE A 290 -40.18 -8.18 -36.48
CA ILE A 290 -39.96 -8.10 -37.95
C ILE A 290 -39.09 -6.98 -38.57
N THR A 291 -37.96 -7.39 -39.18
CA THR A 291 -37.85 -7.40 -40.66
C THR A 291 -36.77 -8.37 -41.17
N ASN A 292 -37.21 -9.26 -42.07
CA ASN A 292 -36.43 -10.23 -42.83
C ASN A 292 -35.57 -9.55 -43.91
N VAL A 293 -34.32 -9.97 -44.06
CA VAL A 293 -33.66 -10.05 -45.37
C VAL A 293 -33.09 -11.46 -45.52
N LYS A 294 -33.69 -12.22 -46.44
CA LYS A 294 -33.23 -13.53 -46.91
C LYS A 294 -32.04 -13.35 -47.85
N LEU A 295 -30.94 -14.04 -47.58
CA LEU A 295 -30.01 -14.51 -48.62
C LEU A 295 -29.77 -16.00 -48.40
N ASN A 296 -30.38 -16.81 -49.28
CA ASN A 296 -30.17 -18.24 -49.39
C ASN A 296 -28.80 -18.53 -50.02
N VAL A 297 -27.95 -19.27 -49.32
CA VAL A 297 -26.94 -20.14 -49.96
C VAL A 297 -26.96 -21.46 -49.20
N GLU A 298 -27.43 -22.51 -49.86
CA GLU A 298 -27.39 -23.89 -49.39
C GLU A 298 -25.99 -24.49 -49.60
N CYS A 299 -25.45 -25.14 -48.57
CA CYS A 299 -24.45 -26.20 -48.67
C CYS A 299 -24.69 -27.22 -47.52
N PRO A 300 -24.43 -28.52 -47.75
CA PRO A 300 -25.17 -29.61 -47.11
C PRO A 300 -24.70 -30.00 -45.71
N GLU A 301 -25.61 -30.68 -45.01
CA GLU A 301 -25.52 -31.23 -43.67
C GLU A 301 -24.21 -32.00 -43.38
N VAL A 302 -23.52 -31.58 -42.33
CA VAL A 302 -22.74 -32.49 -41.49
C VAL A 302 -23.44 -32.53 -40.13
N VAL A 303 -24.09 -33.65 -39.85
CA VAL A 303 -24.65 -33.95 -38.53
C VAL A 303 -23.48 -34.11 -37.57
N VAL A 304 -23.18 -33.06 -36.80
CA VAL A 304 -22.38 -33.18 -35.58
C VAL A 304 -23.35 -33.07 -34.41
N THR A 305 -23.67 -34.23 -33.82
CA THR A 305 -24.22 -34.29 -32.48
C THR A 305 -23.30 -33.53 -31.54
N MET A 306 -23.73 -32.37 -31.03
CA MET A 306 -23.06 -31.69 -29.92
C MET A 306 -23.40 -32.43 -28.61
N PRO A 307 -22.44 -33.05 -27.92
CA PRO A 307 -22.57 -33.22 -26.49
C PRO A 307 -22.38 -31.84 -25.85
N SER A 308 -23.26 -31.49 -24.94
CA SER A 308 -23.14 -30.35 -24.03
C SER A 308 -21.77 -30.35 -23.32
N ILE A 309 -20.83 -29.57 -23.83
CA ILE A 309 -19.58 -29.24 -23.15
C ILE A 309 -19.86 -28.02 -22.28
N ALA A 310 -20.34 -28.26 -21.06
CA ALA A 310 -19.98 -27.40 -19.94
C ALA A 310 -18.59 -27.85 -19.47
N ALA A 311 -17.54 -27.49 -20.21
CA ALA A 311 -16.19 -27.61 -19.70
C ALA A 311 -16.06 -26.56 -18.59
N ALA A 312 -16.02 -27.02 -17.34
CA ALA A 312 -15.58 -26.22 -16.23
C ALA A 312 -14.21 -25.63 -16.60
N THR A 313 -14.15 -24.32 -16.83
CA THR A 313 -12.88 -23.61 -16.99
C THR A 313 -12.07 -23.85 -15.73
N ALA A 314 -10.94 -24.57 -15.84
CA ALA A 314 -9.95 -24.72 -14.79
C ALA A 314 -9.61 -23.32 -14.25
N SER A 315 -10.13 -22.95 -13.09
CA SER A 315 -10.16 -21.54 -12.72
C SER A 315 -8.88 -21.18 -11.98
N TYR A 316 -7.84 -20.81 -12.74
CA TYR A 316 -6.65 -20.12 -12.24
C TYR A 316 -7.00 -18.93 -11.33
N SER A 317 -8.23 -18.39 -11.41
CA SER A 317 -8.75 -17.34 -10.52
C SER A 317 -8.79 -17.71 -9.03
N GLY A 318 -8.78 -19.00 -8.71
CA GLY A 318 -8.71 -19.50 -7.33
C GLY A 318 -7.33 -19.33 -6.71
N ASN A 319 -6.28 -19.19 -7.53
CA ASN A 319 -4.93 -18.93 -7.07
C ASN A 319 -4.68 -17.42 -7.06
N LEU A 320 -4.55 -16.86 -5.85
CA LEU A 320 -4.38 -15.42 -5.63
C LEU A 320 -3.11 -14.88 -6.28
N ASN A 321 -2.11 -15.72 -6.59
CA ASN A 321 -0.88 -15.30 -7.23
C ASN A 321 -1.04 -14.89 -8.71
N TYR A 322 -2.14 -15.27 -9.38
CA TYR A 322 -2.45 -14.71 -10.71
C TYR A 322 -3.09 -13.34 -10.64
N ARG A 323 -3.70 -13.01 -9.50
CA ARG A 323 -4.23 -11.66 -9.30
C ARG A 323 -3.06 -10.71 -9.29
N SER A 324 -3.36 -9.48 -9.69
CA SER A 324 -2.45 -8.39 -9.42
C SER A 324 -2.17 -8.35 -7.91
N PRO A 325 -0.97 -7.98 -7.47
CA PRO A 325 -0.77 -7.57 -6.08
C PRO A 325 -1.69 -6.39 -5.68
N SER A 326 -2.33 -5.74 -6.67
CA SER A 326 -3.24 -4.60 -6.56
C SER A 326 -4.63 -4.85 -7.17
N GLU A 327 -5.70 -4.64 -6.40
CA GLU A 327 -7.07 -4.78 -6.92
C GLU A 327 -7.44 -3.71 -7.96
N HIS A 328 -6.88 -2.49 -7.85
CA HIS A 328 -7.15 -1.38 -8.79
C HIS A 328 -6.24 -1.37 -10.02
N HIS A 329 -5.16 -2.15 -10.02
CA HIS A 329 -4.25 -2.28 -11.16
C HIS A 329 -4.31 -3.72 -11.69
N PRO A 330 -5.43 -4.15 -12.30
CA PRO A 330 -5.56 -5.51 -12.81
C PRO A 330 -4.48 -5.86 -13.83
N GLY A 331 -3.90 -4.84 -14.49
CA GLY A 331 -2.79 -4.98 -15.44
C GLY A 331 -1.45 -5.45 -14.83
N LEU A 332 -1.25 -5.34 -13.51
CA LEU A 332 -0.04 -5.90 -12.86
C LEU A 332 -0.19 -7.40 -12.55
N GLY A 333 -1.40 -7.94 -12.70
CA GLY A 333 -1.69 -9.37 -12.57
C GLY A 333 -1.36 -10.13 -13.84
N VAL A 334 -1.30 -11.45 -13.72
CA VAL A 334 -1.17 -12.31 -14.88
C VAL A 334 -2.56 -12.50 -15.49
N SER A 335 -2.71 -12.18 -16.78
CA SER A 335 -3.99 -12.34 -17.48
C SER A 335 -4.41 -13.82 -17.52
N ILE A 336 -5.32 -14.21 -16.63
CA ILE A 336 -5.87 -15.58 -16.53
C ILE A 336 -6.45 -16.05 -17.86
N HIS A 337 -7.14 -15.16 -18.59
CA HIS A 337 -7.66 -15.49 -19.92
C HIS A 337 -6.55 -15.87 -20.90
N ARG A 338 -5.40 -15.18 -20.89
CA ARG A 338 -4.25 -15.53 -21.75
C ARG A 338 -3.60 -16.84 -21.30
N VAL A 339 -3.44 -17.04 -19.99
CA VAL A 339 -2.92 -18.30 -19.41
C VAL A 339 -3.78 -19.49 -19.85
N ALA A 340 -5.10 -19.38 -19.68
CA ALA A 340 -6.04 -20.42 -20.04
C ALA A 340 -6.06 -20.68 -21.56
N LYS A 341 -5.98 -19.62 -22.40
CA LYS A 341 -6.00 -19.75 -23.86
C LYS A 341 -4.80 -20.49 -24.43
N ARG A 342 -3.60 -20.31 -23.87
CA ARG A 342 -2.40 -21.07 -24.30
C ARG A 342 -2.32 -22.45 -23.69
N GLY A 343 -3.04 -22.68 -22.58
CA GLY A 343 -3.07 -23.98 -21.92
C GLY A 343 -3.54 -25.03 -22.90
N VAL A 344 -2.76 -26.09 -23.12
CA VAL A 344 -3.16 -27.16 -24.04
C VAL A 344 -4.15 -28.07 -23.30
N PRO A 345 -5.42 -28.14 -23.72
CA PRO A 345 -6.39 -29.00 -23.05
C PRO A 345 -5.92 -30.46 -23.10
N GLY A 346 -5.71 -31.07 -21.94
CA GLY A 346 -5.23 -32.45 -21.82
C GLY A 346 -3.72 -32.64 -21.65
N SER A 347 -2.88 -31.60 -21.76
CA SER A 347 -1.45 -31.72 -21.38
C SER A 347 -1.26 -31.44 -19.89
N SER A 348 -1.49 -32.45 -19.04
CA SER A 348 -1.10 -32.37 -17.63
C SER A 348 0.34 -32.80 -17.43
N PHE A 349 1.03 -32.22 -16.45
CA PHE A 349 2.26 -32.80 -15.96
C PHE A 349 2.01 -34.22 -15.43
N ASP A 350 2.97 -35.12 -15.65
CA ASP A 350 3.03 -36.38 -14.93
C ASP A 350 3.18 -36.07 -13.43
N PRO A 351 2.24 -36.51 -12.56
CA PRO A 351 2.29 -36.22 -11.13
C PRO A 351 3.59 -36.67 -10.46
N SER A 352 4.27 -37.70 -10.99
CA SER A 352 5.56 -38.18 -10.46
C SER A 352 6.72 -37.21 -10.68
N LYS A 353 6.57 -36.26 -11.61
CA LYS A 353 7.57 -35.23 -11.91
C LYS A 353 7.36 -33.96 -11.11
N LEU A 354 6.21 -33.79 -10.45
CA LEU A 354 5.88 -32.59 -9.68
C LEU A 354 6.38 -32.72 -8.25
N HIS A 355 6.97 -31.67 -7.70
CA HIS A 355 7.55 -31.68 -6.37
C HIS A 355 7.15 -30.44 -5.57
N PHE A 356 6.85 -30.62 -4.29
CA PHE A 356 6.64 -29.55 -3.32
C PHE A 356 7.99 -28.99 -2.83
N THR A 357 8.70 -28.34 -3.76
CA THR A 357 10.13 -27.99 -3.65
C THR A 357 10.49 -27.11 -2.45
N HIS A 358 9.56 -26.31 -1.93
CA HIS A 358 9.80 -25.33 -0.85
C HIS A 358 8.76 -25.47 0.28
N GLY A 359 8.24 -26.68 0.48
CA GLY A 359 7.31 -27.00 1.55
C GLY A 359 5.97 -26.26 1.42
N VAL A 360 5.41 -25.90 2.58
CA VAL A 360 4.13 -25.20 2.70
C VAL A 360 4.28 -24.03 3.67
N ALA A 361 3.40 -23.05 3.56
CA ALA A 361 3.33 -21.91 4.48
C ALA A 361 1.89 -21.47 4.72
N SER A 362 1.66 -20.79 5.84
CA SER A 362 0.39 -20.11 6.11
C SER A 362 0.64 -18.72 6.68
N GLY A 363 -0.33 -17.82 6.55
CA GLY A 363 -0.13 -16.44 6.99
C GLY A 363 -1.35 -15.54 6.86
N ASP A 364 -1.16 -14.30 7.31
CA ASP A 364 -2.19 -13.26 7.45
C ASP A 364 -3.51 -13.83 8.01
N PRO A 365 -3.49 -14.39 9.24
CA PRO A 365 -4.67 -15.02 9.81
C PRO A 365 -5.74 -13.99 10.15
N TYR A 366 -6.96 -14.27 9.73
CA TYR A 366 -8.19 -13.61 10.18
C TYR A 366 -9.04 -14.59 10.99
N ALA A 367 -10.13 -14.07 11.58
CA ALA A 367 -10.97 -14.84 12.48
C ALA A 367 -11.62 -16.05 11.79
N ASP A 368 -11.93 -15.93 10.51
CA ASP A 368 -12.63 -16.94 9.74
C ASP A 368 -11.81 -17.49 8.57
N SER A 369 -10.56 -17.06 8.41
CA SER A 369 -9.78 -17.37 7.23
C SER A 369 -8.28 -17.27 7.44
N VAL A 370 -7.52 -17.99 6.60
CA VAL A 370 -6.06 -17.92 6.57
C VAL A 370 -5.54 -18.13 5.15
N ILE A 371 -4.42 -17.47 4.81
CA ILE A 371 -3.73 -17.73 3.55
C ILE A 371 -2.94 -19.02 3.67
N LEU A 372 -3.08 -19.91 2.69
CA LEU A 372 -2.27 -21.11 2.52
C LEU A 372 -1.41 -20.96 1.27
N TRP A 373 -0.16 -21.38 1.37
CA TRP A 373 0.83 -21.25 0.31
C TRP A 373 1.62 -22.54 0.09
N THR A 374 1.97 -22.84 -1.16
CA THR A 374 2.99 -23.83 -1.53
C THR A 374 3.58 -23.52 -2.91
N ARG A 375 4.63 -24.25 -3.31
CA ARG A 375 5.15 -24.28 -4.69
C ARG A 375 5.26 -25.72 -5.17
N CYS A 376 4.49 -26.08 -6.22
CA CYS A 376 4.48 -27.42 -6.79
C CYS A 376 5.01 -27.38 -8.24
N SER A 377 6.30 -27.65 -8.38
CA SER A 377 7.05 -27.42 -9.64
C SER A 377 7.65 -28.73 -10.16
N PRO A 378 7.77 -28.92 -11.49
CA PRO A 378 8.45 -30.07 -12.08
C PRO A 378 9.96 -30.10 -11.79
N THR A 379 10.53 -28.96 -11.43
CA THR A 379 11.95 -28.77 -11.19
C THR A 379 12.17 -27.89 -9.97
N PHE A 380 13.35 -28.01 -9.34
CA PHE A 380 13.74 -27.10 -8.27
C PHE A 380 13.90 -25.66 -8.79
N ASP A 381 14.47 -25.52 -9.99
CA ASP A 381 14.67 -24.26 -10.72
C ASP A 381 13.76 -24.22 -11.94
N ASP A 382 12.86 -23.24 -12.03
CA ASP A 382 11.83 -23.22 -13.09
C ASP A 382 12.29 -22.42 -14.31
N VAL A 383 12.37 -21.08 -14.19
CA VAL A 383 12.48 -20.20 -15.37
C VAL A 383 13.81 -19.44 -15.37
N HIS A 384 14.83 -19.88 -16.12
CA HIS A 384 16.01 -19.05 -16.43
C HIS A 384 15.69 -17.93 -17.46
N SER A 385 14.55 -17.25 -17.31
CA SER A 385 14.15 -16.19 -18.24
C SER A 385 14.73 -14.87 -17.80
N ASN A 386 15.62 -14.35 -18.63
CA ASN A 386 16.12 -12.99 -18.58
C ASN A 386 15.16 -12.02 -19.32
N SER A 387 13.86 -12.34 -19.42
CA SER A 387 12.84 -11.43 -19.95
C SER A 387 12.61 -10.26 -18.99
N SER A 388 13.68 -9.53 -18.68
CA SER A 388 13.66 -8.08 -18.68
C SER A 388 13.54 -7.63 -20.13
N THR A 389 12.63 -6.71 -20.35
CA THR A 389 12.52 -5.92 -21.57
C THR A 389 13.88 -5.34 -22.00
N ASN A 390 14.30 -5.58 -23.24
CA ASN A 390 15.19 -4.66 -23.94
C ASN A 390 14.31 -3.69 -24.73
N GLY A 391 14.43 -2.38 -24.47
CA GLY A 391 13.70 -1.33 -25.20
C GLY A 391 13.07 -0.26 -24.28
N LEU A 392 12.55 0.82 -24.89
CA LEU A 392 11.71 1.81 -24.21
C LEU A 392 10.38 1.15 -23.83
N VAL A 393 10.27 0.68 -22.60
CA VAL A 393 9.03 0.08 -22.08
C VAL A 393 8.14 1.20 -21.57
N PRO A 394 6.84 1.20 -21.90
CA PRO A 394 5.87 2.00 -21.16
C PRO A 394 5.97 1.69 -19.65
N LEU A 395 5.90 2.72 -18.82
CA LEU A 395 6.17 2.71 -17.36
C LEU A 395 5.40 1.63 -16.56
N TYR A 396 4.36 1.01 -17.16
CA TYR A 396 3.50 -0.01 -16.55
C TYR A 396 3.14 -1.16 -17.50
N ASN A 397 4.06 -1.63 -18.34
CA ASN A 397 3.82 -2.88 -19.05
C ASN A 397 3.89 -4.04 -18.02
N PRO A 398 2.89 -4.92 -17.88
CA PRO A 398 3.04 -6.17 -17.12
C PRO A 398 4.37 -6.80 -17.50
N VAL A 399 5.20 -7.11 -16.50
CA VAL A 399 6.49 -7.80 -16.64
C VAL A 399 6.44 -8.71 -17.86
N PRO A 400 7.35 -8.58 -18.84
CA PRO A 400 7.19 -9.12 -20.18
C PRO A 400 7.34 -10.64 -20.14
N ILE A 401 6.31 -11.33 -19.68
CA ILE A 401 6.02 -12.68 -20.16
C ILE A 401 5.33 -12.55 -21.53
N TYR A 402 4.83 -11.35 -21.88
CA TYR A 402 4.07 -11.10 -23.10
C TYR A 402 4.54 -9.80 -23.77
N SER A 403 5.77 -9.75 -24.29
CA SER A 403 6.02 -8.87 -25.44
C SER A 403 5.14 -9.39 -26.58
N GLY A 404 4.30 -8.53 -27.16
CA GLY A 404 3.51 -8.85 -28.35
C GLY A 404 4.35 -9.06 -29.61
N ASP A 405 5.68 -9.19 -29.47
CA ASP A 405 6.61 -9.51 -30.54
C ASP A 405 6.75 -11.03 -30.66
N GLU A 406 6.29 -11.56 -31.79
CA GLU A 406 6.42 -12.97 -32.17
C GLU A 406 7.88 -13.39 -32.42
N ASP A 407 8.81 -12.43 -32.45
CA ASP A 407 10.23 -12.62 -32.85
C ASP A 407 11.25 -12.59 -31.69
N ALA A 408 10.83 -12.35 -30.44
CA ALA A 408 11.74 -12.51 -29.31
C ALA A 408 11.93 -14.02 -29.03
N GLU A 409 13.17 -14.49 -28.82
CA GLU A 409 13.47 -15.86 -28.37
C GLU A 409 12.71 -16.15 -27.06
N GLN A 410 11.47 -16.65 -27.18
CA GLN A 410 10.64 -17.03 -26.04
C GLN A 410 11.22 -18.33 -25.48
N VAL A 411 11.87 -18.24 -24.33
CA VAL A 411 12.10 -19.42 -23.49
C VAL A 411 10.76 -20.11 -23.28
N ALA A 412 10.71 -21.43 -23.47
CA ALA A 412 9.48 -22.21 -23.47
C ALA A 412 8.72 -22.09 -22.13
N VAL A 413 7.76 -21.16 -22.07
CA VAL A 413 6.76 -21.11 -20.99
C VAL A 413 5.96 -22.41 -21.07
N SER A 414 5.88 -23.15 -19.97
CA SER A 414 5.09 -24.38 -19.96
C SER A 414 3.61 -24.04 -20.15
N ASN A 415 3.00 -24.63 -21.17
CA ASN A 415 1.57 -24.52 -21.45
C ASN A 415 0.75 -25.56 -20.65
N ALA A 416 1.39 -26.36 -19.80
CA ALA A 416 0.73 -27.40 -19.02
C ALA A 416 0.28 -26.86 -17.64
N PRO A 417 -1.02 -26.88 -17.28
CA PRO A 417 -1.46 -26.58 -15.93
C PRO A 417 -0.95 -27.60 -14.91
N VAL A 418 -0.61 -27.12 -13.72
CA VAL A 418 -0.50 -27.94 -12.50
C VAL A 418 -1.79 -27.76 -11.70
N CYS A 419 -2.47 -28.86 -11.39
CA CYS A 419 -3.70 -28.88 -10.59
C CYS A 419 -3.38 -29.42 -9.19
N LEU A 420 -3.80 -28.71 -8.15
CA LEU A 420 -3.72 -29.16 -6.76
C LEU A 420 -5.10 -29.12 -6.10
N ASP A 421 -5.42 -30.15 -5.32
CA ASP A 421 -6.45 -30.09 -4.28
C ASP A 421 -5.79 -29.65 -2.97
N TYR A 422 -6.45 -28.76 -2.22
CA TYR A 422 -6.05 -28.40 -0.86
C TYR A 422 -7.13 -28.81 0.13
N LYS A 423 -6.71 -29.22 1.32
CA LYS A 423 -7.59 -29.55 2.44
C LYS A 423 -7.12 -28.85 3.70
N VAL A 424 -8.09 -28.45 4.52
CA VAL A 424 -7.90 -27.90 5.87
C VAL A 424 -8.74 -28.72 6.82
N SER A 425 -8.14 -29.20 7.91
CA SER A 425 -8.73 -30.14 8.86
C SER A 425 -8.45 -29.71 10.30
N LYS A 426 -9.36 -30.06 11.22
CA LYS A 426 -9.13 -29.85 12.66
C LYS A 426 -8.15 -30.85 13.28
N ASP A 427 -7.87 -31.92 12.56
CA ASP A 427 -6.93 -32.96 12.97
C ASP A 427 -5.95 -33.29 11.85
N GLU A 428 -4.73 -33.65 12.24
CA GLU A 428 -3.63 -33.99 11.34
C GLU A 428 -3.91 -35.23 10.48
N SER A 429 -4.84 -36.09 10.89
CA SER A 429 -5.25 -37.26 10.10
C SER A 429 -6.28 -36.95 9.00
N PHE A 430 -6.68 -35.69 8.85
CA PHE A 430 -7.65 -35.20 7.86
C PHE A 430 -9.03 -35.89 7.95
N LYS A 431 -9.47 -36.27 9.15
CA LYS A 431 -10.81 -36.86 9.38
C LYS A 431 -11.92 -35.81 9.45
N HIS A 432 -11.61 -34.61 9.94
CA HIS A 432 -12.58 -33.53 10.13
C HIS A 432 -12.24 -32.33 9.25
N ILE A 433 -12.52 -32.46 7.95
CA ILE A 433 -12.33 -31.40 6.97
C ILE A 433 -13.21 -30.18 7.30
N ALA A 434 -12.58 -29.01 7.35
CA ALA A 434 -13.22 -27.72 7.59
C ALA A 434 -13.31 -26.88 6.31
N ALA A 435 -12.33 -26.99 5.42
CA ALA A 435 -12.34 -26.37 4.10
C ALA A 435 -11.55 -27.24 3.12
N GLU A 436 -11.94 -27.22 1.85
CA GLU A 436 -11.19 -27.86 0.77
C GLU A 436 -11.50 -27.14 -0.56
N GLY A 437 -10.65 -27.35 -1.55
CA GLY A 437 -10.87 -26.81 -2.88
C GLY A 437 -9.80 -27.25 -3.86
N THR A 438 -10.00 -26.92 -5.13
CA THR A 438 -9.07 -27.20 -6.23
C THR A 438 -8.51 -25.90 -6.78
N VAL A 439 -7.21 -25.87 -7.05
CA VAL A 439 -6.47 -24.69 -7.48
C VAL A 439 -5.47 -25.05 -8.57
N TYR A 440 -5.24 -24.13 -9.50
CA TYR A 440 -4.32 -24.31 -10.62
C TYR A 440 -3.13 -23.36 -10.54
N THR A 441 -1.98 -23.81 -11.01
CA THR A 441 -0.76 -23.01 -11.13
C THR A 441 0.03 -23.34 -12.42
N SER A 442 1.01 -22.51 -12.75
CA SER A 442 1.85 -22.57 -13.96
C SER A 442 3.16 -21.80 -13.73
N SER A 443 4.10 -21.91 -14.68
CA SER A 443 5.38 -21.20 -14.64
C SER A 443 5.26 -19.66 -14.64
N ASP A 444 4.11 -19.10 -15.02
CA ASP A 444 3.88 -17.64 -15.03
C ASP A 444 4.07 -16.98 -13.67
N ILE A 445 3.74 -17.75 -12.63
CA ILE A 445 3.83 -17.37 -11.22
C ILE A 445 4.75 -18.34 -10.48
N ASP A 446 5.71 -18.94 -11.21
CA ASP A 446 6.74 -19.83 -10.66
C ASP A 446 6.16 -21.07 -9.95
N TYR A 447 5.05 -21.58 -10.47
CA TYR A 447 4.25 -22.67 -9.91
C TYR A 447 3.85 -22.50 -8.44
N THR A 448 3.84 -21.25 -7.94
CA THR A 448 3.38 -20.94 -6.60
C THR A 448 1.85 -21.03 -6.54
N VAL A 449 1.34 -21.41 -5.38
CA VAL A 449 -0.08 -21.52 -5.10
C VAL A 449 -0.32 -20.71 -3.85
N LYS A 450 -1.30 -19.80 -3.94
CA LYS A 450 -1.81 -19.06 -2.81
C LYS A 450 -3.33 -19.10 -2.82
N VAL A 451 -3.92 -19.60 -1.74
CA VAL A 451 -5.38 -19.67 -1.56
C VAL A 451 -5.77 -19.09 -0.23
N GLU A 452 -6.95 -18.49 -0.15
CA GLU A 452 -7.56 -18.10 1.12
C GLU A 452 -8.54 -19.21 1.55
N ALA A 453 -8.17 -19.96 2.58
CA ALA A 453 -9.09 -20.90 3.20
C ALA A 453 -10.00 -20.14 4.15
N SER A 454 -11.30 -20.05 3.82
CA SER A 454 -12.30 -19.29 4.57
C SER A 454 -13.30 -20.20 5.30
N LYS A 455 -14.26 -19.58 6.02
CA LYS A 455 -15.30 -20.26 6.83
C LYS A 455 -14.73 -21.12 7.96
N LEU A 456 -13.55 -20.77 8.44
CA LEU A 456 -12.90 -21.39 9.57
C LEU A 456 -13.46 -20.82 10.88
N LYS A 457 -13.24 -21.53 11.99
CA LYS A 457 -13.60 -21.03 13.32
C LYS A 457 -12.51 -20.09 13.85
N PRO A 458 -12.87 -19.01 14.57
CA PRO A 458 -11.89 -18.14 15.22
C PRO A 458 -11.03 -18.87 16.25
N PHE A 459 -9.81 -18.37 16.41
CA PHE A 459 -8.82 -18.81 17.40
C PHE A 459 -8.63 -20.32 17.48
N THR A 460 -8.59 -20.98 16.31
CA THR A 460 -8.58 -22.44 16.21
C THR A 460 -7.35 -22.90 15.41
N THR A 461 -6.64 -23.89 15.93
CA THR A 461 -5.55 -24.57 15.21
C THR A 461 -6.12 -25.52 14.17
N TYR A 462 -5.58 -25.47 12.96
CA TYR A 462 -5.91 -26.31 11.83
C TYR A 462 -4.65 -26.93 11.22
N PHE A 463 -4.83 -28.06 10.55
CA PHE A 463 -3.83 -28.70 9.71
C PHE A 463 -4.25 -28.58 8.25
N TYR A 464 -3.29 -28.41 7.34
CA TYR A 464 -3.57 -28.27 5.92
C TYR A 464 -2.55 -29.01 5.05
N GLN A 465 -2.98 -29.44 3.87
CA GLN A 465 -2.14 -30.17 2.93
C GLN A 465 -2.61 -29.93 1.50
N PHE A 466 -1.66 -29.87 0.58
CA PHE A 466 -1.90 -29.84 -0.86
C PHE A 466 -1.63 -31.21 -1.47
N GLN A 467 -2.36 -31.57 -2.50
CA GLN A 467 -2.24 -32.84 -3.21
C GLN A 467 -2.35 -32.57 -4.71
N VAL A 468 -1.45 -33.12 -5.52
CA VAL A 468 -1.58 -33.05 -6.98
C VAL A 468 -2.84 -33.81 -7.40
N CYS A 469 -3.74 -33.15 -8.13
CA CYS A 469 -5.04 -33.70 -8.52
C CYS A 469 -4.89 -35.08 -9.17
N ASN A 470 -5.79 -36.01 -8.84
CA ASN A 470 -5.79 -37.39 -9.36
C ASN A 470 -4.50 -38.18 -9.08
N SER A 471 -3.77 -37.88 -8.01
CA SER A 471 -2.55 -38.61 -7.62
C SER A 471 -2.39 -38.69 -6.11
N ASP A 472 -1.50 -39.55 -5.61
CA ASP A 472 -1.12 -39.61 -4.19
C ASP A 472 0.05 -38.68 -3.81
N ASN A 473 0.51 -37.84 -4.75
CA ASN A 473 1.61 -36.90 -4.50
C ASN A 473 1.13 -35.72 -3.65
N LYS A 474 1.60 -35.64 -2.41
CA LYS A 474 1.14 -34.70 -1.39
C LYS A 474 2.28 -33.84 -0.86
N SER A 475 1.94 -32.62 -0.46
CA SER A 475 2.85 -31.75 0.27
C SER A 475 3.09 -32.28 1.69
N PRO A 476 4.11 -31.75 2.41
CA PRO A 476 4.12 -31.84 3.86
C PRO A 476 2.81 -31.31 4.45
N VAL A 477 2.42 -31.84 5.61
CA VAL A 477 1.28 -31.32 6.38
C VAL A 477 1.73 -30.06 7.11
N GLY A 478 1.05 -28.95 6.84
CA GLY A 478 1.24 -27.70 7.56
C GLY A 478 0.25 -27.57 8.72
N ARG A 479 0.60 -26.72 9.69
CA ARG A 479 -0.22 -26.32 10.82
C ARG A 479 -0.39 -24.80 10.79
N THR A 480 -1.57 -24.34 11.13
CA THR A 480 -1.93 -22.91 11.12
C THR A 480 -2.92 -22.61 12.23
N LYS A 481 -3.11 -21.34 12.56
CA LYS A 481 -4.08 -20.88 13.56
C LYS A 481 -4.81 -19.64 13.04
N THR A 482 -6.13 -19.63 13.13
CA THR A 482 -6.94 -18.45 12.80
C THR A 482 -6.87 -17.42 13.91
N ALA A 483 -7.04 -16.14 13.56
CA ALA A 483 -7.08 -15.07 14.55
C ALA A 483 -8.30 -15.22 15.48
N PRO A 484 -8.29 -14.63 16.69
CA PRO A 484 -9.52 -14.45 17.44
C PRO A 484 -10.47 -13.47 16.72
N ASP A 485 -11.76 -13.60 16.98
CA ASP A 485 -12.74 -12.60 16.54
C ASP A 485 -12.49 -11.29 17.29
N SER A 486 -12.36 -10.19 16.54
CA SER A 486 -12.03 -8.85 17.05
C SER A 486 -12.93 -8.31 18.18
N LYS A 487 -14.10 -8.91 18.43
CA LYS A 487 -15.02 -8.50 19.49
C LYS A 487 -14.92 -9.39 20.74
N LYS A 488 -14.15 -10.48 20.69
CA LYS A 488 -14.02 -11.45 21.79
C LYS A 488 -12.84 -11.10 22.71
N GLU A 489 -13.06 -11.34 23.99
CA GLU A 489 -11.98 -11.37 24.97
C GLU A 489 -11.09 -12.59 24.71
N VAL A 490 -9.79 -12.41 24.90
CA VAL A 490 -8.76 -13.45 24.68
C VAL A 490 -7.79 -13.34 25.85
N ASP A 491 -7.56 -14.46 26.55
CA ASP A 491 -6.73 -14.46 27.75
C ASP A 491 -5.24 -14.33 27.43
N GLN A 492 -4.80 -14.85 26.28
CA GLN A 492 -3.40 -14.84 25.89
C GLN A 492 -3.21 -14.92 24.37
N VAL A 493 -2.22 -14.18 23.87
CA VAL A 493 -1.66 -14.31 22.52
C VAL A 493 -0.14 -14.25 22.62
N ASN A 494 0.56 -15.18 21.97
CA ASN A 494 2.01 -15.22 21.96
C ASN A 494 2.56 -15.02 20.54
N LEU A 495 3.59 -14.17 20.41
CA LEU A 495 4.22 -13.83 19.14
C LEU A 495 5.72 -14.15 19.19
N ALA A 496 6.26 -14.79 18.16
CA ALA A 496 7.70 -14.77 17.90
C ALA A 496 8.01 -13.65 16.91
N VAL A 497 9.03 -12.82 17.18
CA VAL A 497 9.40 -11.68 16.35
C VAL A 497 10.81 -11.86 15.78
N TYR A 498 10.92 -11.76 14.46
CA TYR A 498 12.17 -11.94 13.71
C TYR A 498 12.43 -10.79 12.73
N SER A 499 13.69 -10.60 12.37
CA SER A 499 14.12 -9.79 11.22
C SER A 499 15.52 -10.22 10.76
N CYS A 500 15.95 -9.71 9.59
CA CYS A 500 17.35 -9.73 9.16
C CYS A 500 17.98 -11.13 9.08
N ALA A 501 17.60 -11.87 8.04
CA ALA A 501 17.98 -13.27 7.84
C ALA A 501 18.98 -13.45 6.70
N ASN A 502 20.14 -12.78 6.72
CA ASN A 502 21.11 -12.87 5.62
C ASN A 502 21.70 -14.28 5.45
N PHE A 503 21.41 -14.92 4.32
CA PHE A 503 21.71 -16.34 4.04
C PHE A 503 23.20 -16.71 4.11
N PRO A 504 24.16 -15.94 3.54
CA PRO A 504 25.57 -16.28 3.55
C PRO A 504 26.23 -16.11 4.93
N PHE A 505 25.58 -15.44 5.89
CA PHE A 505 26.14 -15.20 7.22
C PHE A 505 25.97 -16.39 8.17
N GLY A 506 24.96 -17.23 7.96
CA GLY A 506 24.76 -18.42 8.79
C GLY A 506 23.42 -19.13 8.61
N PHE A 507 23.26 -20.23 9.34
CA PHE A 507 22.03 -21.00 9.45
C PHE A 507 20.98 -20.28 10.28
N PHE A 508 19.71 -20.45 9.91
CA PHE A 508 18.61 -19.73 10.53
C PHE A 508 18.06 -20.43 11.79
N ASN A 509 18.95 -20.82 12.70
CA ASN A 509 18.65 -21.58 13.92
C ASN A 509 17.50 -20.95 14.74
N ALA A 510 17.44 -19.62 14.79
CA ALA A 510 16.42 -18.85 15.51
C ALA A 510 14.98 -19.20 15.11
N TYR A 511 14.71 -19.49 13.82
CA TYR A 511 13.38 -19.90 13.37
C TYR A 511 12.95 -21.26 13.93
N GLY A 512 13.92 -22.15 14.13
CA GLY A 512 13.65 -23.50 14.62
C GLY A 512 13.33 -23.53 16.12
N HIS A 513 13.81 -22.57 16.91
CA HIS A 513 13.60 -22.58 18.36
C HIS A 513 12.13 -22.44 18.75
N SER A 514 11.39 -21.50 18.15
CA SER A 514 9.96 -21.35 18.41
C SER A 514 9.18 -22.59 17.96
N VAL A 515 9.59 -23.25 16.87
CA VAL A 515 8.99 -24.51 16.39
C VAL A 515 9.20 -25.62 17.41
N ARG A 516 10.42 -25.78 17.92
CA ARG A 516 10.76 -26.84 18.88
C ARG A 516 10.10 -26.63 20.25
N LYS A 517 9.99 -25.37 20.69
CA LYS A 517 9.30 -25.01 21.95
C LYS A 517 7.78 -25.03 21.84
N ASP A 518 7.24 -24.85 20.64
CA ASP A 518 5.81 -24.67 20.38
C ASP A 518 5.15 -23.61 21.29
N SER A 519 5.88 -22.53 21.56
CA SER A 519 5.56 -21.53 22.60
C SER A 519 4.70 -20.36 22.11
N VAL A 520 4.47 -20.24 20.80
CA VAL A 520 3.85 -19.07 20.17
C VAL A 520 2.65 -19.43 19.29
N ASP A 521 1.74 -18.46 19.10
CA ASP A 521 0.58 -18.60 18.23
C ASP A 521 0.89 -18.17 16.79
N TYR A 522 1.64 -17.07 16.65
CA TYR A 522 1.93 -16.42 15.37
C TYR A 522 3.40 -16.01 15.29
N VAL A 523 3.88 -15.91 14.05
CA VAL A 523 5.21 -15.38 13.74
C VAL A 523 5.06 -14.00 13.11
N VAL A 524 5.78 -13.01 13.63
CA VAL A 524 5.94 -11.69 13.04
C VAL A 524 7.33 -11.58 12.44
N HIS A 525 7.42 -11.13 11.19
CA HIS A 525 8.70 -10.86 10.54
C HIS A 525 8.74 -9.39 10.12
N LEU A 526 9.71 -8.63 10.63
CA LEU A 526 9.78 -7.17 10.49
C LEU A 526 10.55 -6.68 9.26
N GLY A 527 11.08 -7.62 8.48
CA GLY A 527 11.71 -7.36 7.17
C GLY A 527 13.14 -7.87 7.10
N ASP A 528 13.78 -7.70 5.96
CA ASP A 528 15.03 -8.35 5.59
C ASP A 528 14.95 -9.88 5.60
N TYR A 529 13.83 -10.40 5.07
CA TYR A 529 13.63 -11.82 4.84
C TYR A 529 14.66 -12.36 3.83
N LEU A 530 15.12 -11.50 2.93
CA LEU A 530 16.20 -11.76 1.98
C LEU A 530 17.15 -10.56 1.90
N TYR A 531 18.34 -10.80 1.34
CA TYR A 531 19.28 -9.76 0.92
C TYR A 531 19.53 -9.88 -0.59
N GLU A 532 19.78 -8.77 -1.26
CA GLU A 532 19.84 -8.62 -2.72
C GLU A 532 21.23 -8.89 -3.33
N TYR A 533 22.27 -8.89 -2.50
CA TYR A 533 23.67 -8.92 -2.93
C TYR A 533 24.11 -10.23 -3.56
N LYS A 534 25.20 -10.20 -4.34
CA LYS A 534 25.94 -11.41 -4.72
C LYS A 534 26.78 -11.92 -3.54
N ASN A 535 27.26 -13.16 -3.66
CA ASN A 535 28.20 -13.70 -2.69
C ASN A 535 29.51 -12.90 -2.68
N GLY A 536 30.01 -12.57 -1.48
CA GLY A 536 31.22 -11.78 -1.28
C GLY A 536 31.03 -10.26 -1.28
N ASP A 537 29.85 -9.74 -1.65
CA ASP A 537 29.54 -8.31 -1.51
C ASP A 537 29.13 -7.98 -0.07
N TYR A 538 28.14 -8.70 0.46
CA TYR A 538 27.72 -8.58 1.85
C TYR A 538 27.48 -9.98 2.43
N GLY A 539 28.57 -10.56 2.94
CA GLY A 539 28.63 -11.93 3.44
C GLY A 539 29.36 -12.89 2.49
N TRP A 540 30.00 -13.91 3.07
CA TRP A 540 30.78 -14.91 2.34
C TRP A 540 30.29 -16.32 2.69
N GLY A 541 29.51 -16.91 1.79
CA GLY A 541 28.77 -18.15 2.03
C GLY A 541 29.52 -19.44 1.69
N ASN A 542 30.68 -19.38 1.00
CA ASN A 542 31.34 -20.58 0.45
C ASN A 542 31.67 -21.64 1.51
N SER A 543 32.20 -21.23 2.66
CA SER A 543 32.60 -22.16 3.73
C SER A 543 31.41 -22.84 4.39
N LEU A 544 30.22 -22.24 4.29
CA LEU A 544 28.98 -22.76 4.86
C LEU A 544 28.11 -23.51 3.84
N GLY A 545 28.49 -23.49 2.56
CA GLY A 545 27.63 -23.94 1.47
C GLY A 545 26.38 -23.08 1.29
N ARG A 546 26.42 -21.82 1.74
CA ARG A 546 25.28 -20.88 1.75
C ARG A 546 25.47 -19.74 0.76
N ILE A 547 25.72 -20.09 -0.49
CA ILE A 547 25.86 -19.13 -1.60
C ILE A 547 24.43 -18.71 -2.03
N PRO A 548 24.09 -17.40 -2.02
CA PRO A 548 22.79 -16.94 -2.45
C PRO A 548 22.69 -17.04 -3.98
N LEU A 549 21.59 -17.57 -4.50
CA LEU A 549 21.38 -17.68 -5.94
C LEU A 549 20.32 -16.67 -6.43
N PRO A 550 20.41 -16.19 -7.68
CA PRO A 550 21.59 -16.30 -8.53
C PRO A 550 22.77 -15.57 -7.86
N ASP A 551 23.99 -16.04 -8.10
CA ASP A 551 25.19 -15.45 -7.50
C ASP A 551 25.58 -14.14 -8.22
N ARG A 552 24.72 -13.15 -8.06
CA ARG A 552 24.79 -11.79 -8.59
C ARG A 552 23.89 -10.88 -7.75
N THR A 553 24.02 -9.56 -7.90
CA THR A 553 23.02 -8.62 -7.38
C THR A 553 21.71 -8.81 -8.14
N ILE A 554 20.60 -8.94 -7.42
CA ILE A 554 19.29 -9.25 -8.02
C ILE A 554 18.57 -8.00 -8.49
N LEU A 555 18.01 -8.05 -9.70
CA LEU A 555 17.37 -6.91 -10.37
C LEU A 555 16.08 -7.31 -11.08
N THR A 556 16.07 -8.49 -11.68
CA THR A 556 14.94 -9.01 -12.48
C THR A 556 13.97 -9.82 -11.63
N LEU A 557 12.74 -10.02 -12.13
CA LEU A 557 11.75 -10.88 -11.45
C LEU A 557 12.30 -12.30 -11.20
N TYR A 558 13.03 -12.87 -12.16
CA TYR A 558 13.71 -14.16 -11.98
C TYR A 558 14.69 -14.12 -10.82
N ASP A 559 15.54 -13.08 -10.75
CA ASP A 559 16.55 -12.98 -9.72
C ASP A 559 15.92 -12.95 -8.32
N TYR A 560 14.84 -12.18 -8.11
CA TYR A 560 14.12 -12.12 -6.83
C TYR A 560 13.45 -13.46 -6.49
N ARG A 561 12.73 -14.09 -7.44
CA ARG A 561 12.14 -15.42 -7.22
C ARG A 561 13.19 -16.45 -6.82
N LYS A 562 14.30 -16.49 -7.54
CA LYS A 562 15.41 -17.40 -7.28
C LYS A 562 16.11 -17.11 -5.95
N ARG A 563 16.19 -15.84 -5.55
CA ARG A 563 16.72 -15.44 -4.24
C ARG A 563 15.85 -15.96 -3.11
N ILE A 564 14.54 -15.72 -3.18
CA ILE A 564 13.59 -16.21 -2.18
C ILE A 564 13.62 -17.74 -2.12
N ALA A 565 13.63 -18.42 -3.27
CA ALA A 565 13.78 -19.87 -3.37
C ALA A 565 15.03 -20.37 -2.63
N THR A 566 16.17 -19.69 -2.82
CA THR A 566 17.43 -20.03 -2.14
C THR A 566 17.32 -19.91 -0.63
N TYR A 567 16.73 -18.82 -0.14
CA TYR A 567 16.55 -18.60 1.30
C TYR A 567 15.62 -19.66 1.91
N ARG A 568 14.56 -20.03 1.18
CA ARG A 568 13.61 -21.11 1.55
C ARG A 568 14.16 -22.52 1.37
N THR A 569 15.47 -22.69 1.22
CA THR A 569 16.15 -23.98 1.39
C THR A 569 16.57 -24.25 2.83
N ASP A 570 16.54 -23.22 3.70
CA ASP A 570 16.86 -23.43 5.10
C ASP A 570 15.76 -24.24 5.81
N LEU A 571 16.13 -25.39 6.39
CA LEU A 571 15.23 -26.29 7.09
C LEU A 571 14.50 -25.66 8.28
N ASP A 572 15.13 -24.76 9.04
CA ASP A 572 14.49 -24.12 10.20
C ASP A 572 13.48 -23.06 9.75
N LEU A 573 13.76 -22.37 8.63
CA LEU A 573 12.80 -21.47 8.00
C LEU A 573 11.61 -22.24 7.42
N LEU A 574 11.85 -23.37 6.73
CA LEU A 574 10.80 -24.25 6.23
C LEU A 574 9.92 -24.78 7.37
N ALA A 575 10.55 -25.23 8.46
CA ALA A 575 9.83 -25.73 9.63
C ALA A 575 8.94 -24.66 10.27
N SER A 576 9.43 -23.42 10.38
CA SER A 576 8.64 -22.32 10.94
C SER A 576 7.47 -21.91 10.04
N HIS A 577 7.68 -21.82 8.71
CA HIS A 577 6.60 -21.62 7.74
C HIS A 577 5.55 -22.75 7.78
N GLN A 578 5.99 -23.99 7.97
CA GLN A 578 5.11 -25.14 8.03
C GLN A 578 4.25 -25.18 9.30
N ASN A 579 4.70 -24.61 10.42
CA ASN A 579 4.07 -24.80 11.74
C ASN A 579 3.24 -23.63 12.26
N PHE A 580 3.46 -22.41 11.75
CA PHE A 580 2.83 -21.18 12.26
C PHE A 580 2.23 -20.34 11.12
N ALA A 581 1.23 -19.54 11.46
CA ALA A 581 0.77 -18.47 10.58
C ALA A 581 1.69 -17.27 10.72
N TRP A 582 2.30 -16.84 9.61
CA TRP A 582 3.21 -15.70 9.54
C TRP A 582 2.45 -14.40 9.24
N ILE A 583 2.90 -13.31 9.86
CA ILE A 583 2.46 -11.93 9.63
C ILE A 583 3.71 -11.13 9.24
N PRO A 584 4.19 -11.27 7.99
CA PRO A 584 5.42 -10.63 7.56
C PRO A 584 5.15 -9.22 7.01
N VAL A 585 6.15 -8.37 7.15
CA VAL A 585 6.29 -7.11 6.42
C VAL A 585 7.70 -7.02 5.85
N TRP A 586 7.87 -6.31 4.74
CA TRP A 586 9.19 -6.09 4.17
C TRP A 586 9.92 -4.94 4.88
N ASP A 587 11.23 -4.93 4.73
CA ASP A 587 12.08 -3.78 4.94
C ASP A 587 12.69 -3.32 3.60
N ASP A 588 13.93 -2.87 3.57
CA ASP A 588 14.60 -2.36 2.38
C ASP A 588 15.18 -3.49 1.54
N HIS A 589 15.83 -4.49 2.13
CA HIS A 589 16.54 -5.54 1.40
C HIS A 589 15.64 -6.50 0.61
N GLU A 590 14.33 -6.53 0.87
CA GLU A 590 13.37 -7.14 -0.06
C GLU A 590 13.43 -6.53 -1.46
N VAL A 591 13.87 -5.28 -1.58
CA VAL A 591 14.17 -4.58 -2.84
C VAL A 591 15.68 -4.33 -2.96
N ALA A 592 16.21 -3.42 -2.15
CA ALA A 592 17.59 -2.99 -2.14
C ALA A 592 17.87 -2.12 -0.90
N ASP A 593 19.10 -2.21 -0.40
CA ASP A 593 19.69 -1.41 0.69
C ASP A 593 19.29 0.08 0.66
N ASN A 594 18.77 0.56 1.79
CA ASN A 594 18.29 1.92 2.09
C ASN A 594 17.38 2.50 1.01
N THR A 595 16.33 1.76 0.65
CA THR A 595 15.34 2.24 -0.31
C THR A 595 14.37 3.27 0.25
N TYR A 596 13.91 4.13 -0.65
CA TYR A 596 12.89 5.16 -0.46
C TYR A 596 12.09 5.30 -1.76
N ARG A 597 11.05 6.15 -1.81
CA ARG A 597 10.12 6.23 -2.96
C ARG A 597 10.82 6.29 -4.32
N ASP A 598 11.85 7.13 -4.46
CA ASP A 598 12.46 7.42 -5.76
C ASP A 598 13.84 6.74 -5.94
N GLY A 599 14.29 5.85 -5.05
CA GLY A 599 15.60 5.20 -5.19
C GLY A 599 16.04 4.27 -4.05
N SER A 600 17.33 3.96 -4.03
CA SER A 600 18.04 3.22 -2.97
C SER A 600 19.50 3.66 -2.87
N ALA A 601 20.28 3.08 -1.95
CA ALA A 601 21.70 3.44 -1.76
C ALA A 601 22.53 3.37 -3.05
N LYS A 602 22.30 2.34 -3.88
CA LYS A 602 23.06 2.09 -5.12
C LYS A 602 22.32 2.44 -6.41
N LEU A 603 21.00 2.66 -6.36
CA LEU A 603 20.17 3.02 -7.52
C LEU A 603 19.43 4.35 -7.27
N ARG A 604 19.99 5.46 -7.74
CA ARG A 604 19.60 6.84 -7.35
C ARG A 604 18.76 7.58 -8.37
N ASN A 605 18.09 6.84 -9.26
CA ASN A 605 17.27 7.38 -10.34
C ASN A 605 18.01 8.42 -11.20
N ASP A 606 19.30 8.20 -11.43
CA ASP A 606 20.15 8.97 -12.32
C ASP A 606 20.72 8.06 -13.43
N GLU A 607 21.18 8.66 -14.53
CA GLU A 607 21.70 7.91 -15.68
C GLU A 607 22.88 7.00 -15.29
N LYS A 608 23.74 7.47 -14.39
CA LYS A 608 24.95 6.73 -13.99
C LYS A 608 24.59 5.43 -13.26
N SER A 609 23.73 5.50 -12.26
CA SER A 609 23.27 4.35 -11.49
C SER A 609 22.41 3.41 -12.33
N PHE A 610 21.56 3.95 -13.22
CA PHE A 610 20.80 3.15 -14.18
C PHE A 610 21.72 2.32 -15.09
N VAL A 611 22.78 2.93 -15.65
CA VAL A 611 23.74 2.21 -16.51
C VAL A 611 24.55 1.19 -15.69
N GLN A 612 24.96 1.54 -14.46
CA GLN A 612 25.73 0.65 -13.59
C GLN A 612 24.94 -0.61 -13.19
N ASP A 613 23.64 -0.48 -12.93
CA ASP A 613 22.73 -1.56 -12.54
C ASP A 613 22.09 -2.25 -13.77
N GLY A 614 22.72 -2.16 -14.94
CA GLY A 614 22.33 -2.95 -16.11
C GLY A 614 21.06 -2.47 -16.82
N GLY A 615 20.67 -1.20 -16.62
CA GLY A 615 19.56 -0.58 -17.35
C GLY A 615 18.17 -0.90 -16.78
N VAL A 616 18.07 -1.27 -15.50
CA VAL A 616 16.79 -1.46 -14.80
C VAL A 616 16.44 -0.19 -14.01
N SER A 617 15.26 0.38 -14.23
CA SER A 617 14.80 1.55 -13.48
C SER A 617 14.43 1.19 -12.04
N VAL A 618 14.37 2.20 -11.15
CA VAL A 618 13.95 2.04 -9.76
C VAL A 618 12.58 1.36 -9.68
N ASP A 619 11.61 1.89 -10.42
CA ASP A 619 10.23 1.39 -10.42
C ASP A 619 10.18 -0.05 -10.92
N GLN A 620 10.92 -0.39 -11.98
CA GLN A 620 10.93 -1.75 -12.52
C GLN A 620 11.53 -2.74 -11.52
N ARG A 621 12.60 -2.37 -10.82
CA ARG A 621 13.22 -3.21 -9.79
C ARG A 621 12.28 -3.43 -8.60
N LYS A 622 11.64 -2.37 -8.10
CA LYS A 622 10.62 -2.44 -7.04
C LYS A 622 9.45 -3.33 -7.43
N MET A 623 8.94 -3.18 -8.65
CA MET A 623 7.87 -4.02 -9.17
C MET A 623 8.26 -5.50 -9.24
N ASN A 624 9.49 -5.81 -9.67
CA ASN A 624 10.00 -7.17 -9.70
C ASN A 624 10.08 -7.78 -8.30
N ALA A 625 10.63 -7.04 -7.35
CA ALA A 625 10.77 -7.44 -5.95
C ALA A 625 9.41 -7.70 -5.29
N VAL A 626 8.49 -6.73 -5.35
CA VAL A 626 7.17 -6.83 -4.72
C VAL A 626 6.33 -7.94 -5.33
N ARG A 627 6.42 -8.14 -6.65
CA ARG A 627 5.77 -9.28 -7.30
C ARG A 627 6.33 -10.61 -6.80
N ALA A 628 7.65 -10.78 -6.76
CA ALA A 628 8.26 -12.01 -6.25
C ALA A 628 7.88 -12.26 -4.79
N TYR A 629 7.92 -11.21 -3.95
CA TYR A 629 7.53 -11.28 -2.55
C TYR A 629 6.06 -11.69 -2.41
N PHE A 630 5.16 -11.08 -3.17
CA PHE A 630 3.75 -11.46 -3.18
C PHE A 630 3.57 -12.92 -3.61
N GLU A 631 4.22 -13.38 -4.68
CA GLU A 631 4.08 -14.76 -5.16
C GLU A 631 4.57 -15.79 -4.12
N TRP A 632 5.63 -15.47 -3.37
CA TRP A 632 6.35 -16.41 -2.51
C TRP A 632 6.01 -16.34 -1.02
N MET A 633 5.36 -15.27 -0.55
CA MET A 633 5.00 -15.08 0.86
C MET A 633 3.50 -15.33 1.10
N PRO A 634 3.11 -15.90 2.26
CA PRO A 634 1.72 -16.21 2.58
C PRO A 634 0.93 -14.97 3.03
N ILE A 635 1.01 -13.88 2.27
CA ILE A 635 0.33 -12.60 2.54
C ILE A 635 -0.93 -12.42 1.69
N ARG A 636 -1.89 -11.68 2.22
CA ARG A 636 -3.09 -11.26 1.52
C ARG A 636 -2.79 -10.19 0.48
N GLN A 637 -3.63 -10.15 -0.54
CA GLN A 637 -3.73 -8.98 -1.40
C GLN A 637 -4.31 -7.83 -0.58
N VAL A 638 -3.79 -6.62 -0.81
CA VAL A 638 -4.22 -5.41 -0.11
C VAL A 638 -4.71 -4.38 -1.14
N GLU A 639 -5.74 -3.61 -0.76
CA GLU A 639 -6.32 -2.52 -1.58
C GLU A 639 -5.23 -1.50 -1.98
N MET A 640 -4.78 -1.53 -3.23
CA MET A 640 -3.61 -0.79 -3.68
C MET A 640 -4.04 0.43 -4.48
N ASP A 641 -3.93 1.61 -3.88
CA ASP A 641 -4.26 2.89 -4.50
C ASP A 641 -3.02 3.59 -5.10
N ASP A 642 -2.20 2.79 -5.82
CA ASP A 642 -1.06 3.13 -6.70
C ASP A 642 0.32 3.31 -6.04
N ASN A 643 0.61 2.53 -4.99
CA ASN A 643 1.98 2.37 -4.50
C ASN A 643 2.05 1.06 -3.72
N LEU A 644 2.91 0.15 -4.17
CA LEU A 644 3.25 -1.17 -3.61
C LEU A 644 3.17 -1.22 -2.07
N ARG A 645 1.98 -1.40 -1.50
CA ARG A 645 1.75 -1.36 -0.06
C ARG A 645 1.69 -2.75 0.56
N ILE A 646 2.04 -2.82 1.83
CA ILE A 646 1.96 -4.05 2.64
C ILE A 646 1.39 -3.82 4.04
N TRP A 647 1.23 -2.57 4.50
CA TRP A 647 0.76 -2.32 5.87
C TRP A 647 -0.68 -2.83 6.08
N ARG A 648 -0.91 -3.39 7.27
CA ARG A 648 -2.15 -4.08 7.66
C ARG A 648 -2.35 -3.96 9.16
N ASN A 649 -3.58 -4.12 9.62
CA ASN A 649 -3.90 -4.21 11.04
C ASN A 649 -4.58 -5.56 11.33
N PHE A 650 -4.08 -6.29 12.33
CA PHE A 650 -4.63 -7.56 12.79
C PHE A 650 -5.23 -7.37 14.19
N LYS A 651 -6.56 -7.43 14.27
CA LYS A 651 -7.32 -7.32 15.52
C LYS A 651 -7.42 -8.70 16.17
N LEU A 652 -6.42 -9.05 16.99
CA LEU A 652 -6.36 -10.34 17.68
C LEU A 652 -7.23 -10.30 18.93
N GLY A 653 -8.54 -10.42 18.70
CA GLY A 653 -9.54 -10.21 19.75
C GLY A 653 -9.63 -8.75 20.16
N LYS A 654 -10.04 -8.54 21.42
CA LYS A 654 -9.86 -7.28 22.13
C LYS A 654 -8.50 -7.18 22.82
N LEU A 655 -7.68 -8.23 22.78
CA LEU A 655 -6.40 -8.24 23.48
C LEU A 655 -5.35 -7.40 22.76
N VAL A 656 -5.15 -7.61 21.46
CA VAL A 656 -4.07 -6.97 20.68
C VAL A 656 -4.60 -6.40 19.38
N ASP A 657 -4.25 -5.16 19.09
CA ASP A 657 -4.16 -4.66 17.71
C ASP A 657 -2.71 -4.63 17.26
N LEU A 658 -2.37 -5.53 16.33
CA LEU A 658 -1.07 -5.59 15.70
C LEU A 658 -1.09 -4.77 14.41
N ILE A 659 -0.59 -3.55 14.49
CA ILE A 659 -0.57 -2.54 13.44
C ILE A 659 0.79 -2.62 12.73
N MET A 660 0.85 -3.34 11.61
CA MET A 660 2.06 -3.55 10.83
C MET A 660 2.26 -2.42 9.83
N LEU A 661 3.35 -1.68 9.93
CA LEU A 661 3.68 -0.53 9.08
C LEU A 661 4.58 -0.93 7.89
N ASP A 662 4.50 -0.18 6.81
CA ASP A 662 5.53 -0.08 5.77
C ASP A 662 6.30 1.24 5.96
N THR A 663 7.59 1.20 6.29
CA THR A 663 8.41 2.41 6.41
C THR A 663 9.42 2.57 5.28
N ARG A 664 9.24 1.86 4.15
CA ARG A 664 10.21 1.80 3.05
C ARG A 664 9.62 2.13 1.69
N GLN A 665 8.73 1.27 1.18
CA GLN A 665 8.51 1.18 -0.26
C GLN A 665 7.47 2.15 -0.78
N TYR A 666 6.49 2.48 0.06
CA TYR A 666 5.28 3.17 -0.37
C TYR A 666 5.51 4.63 -0.79
N ASP A 667 5.85 5.51 0.15
CA ASP A 667 5.97 6.96 -0.11
C ASP A 667 7.01 7.61 0.82
N ARG A 668 8.01 6.83 1.23
CA ARG A 668 9.11 7.29 2.07
C ARG A 668 9.89 8.39 1.33
N SER A 669 10.08 9.53 1.98
CA SER A 669 10.99 10.59 1.49
C SER A 669 12.43 10.07 1.40
N ILE A 670 13.32 10.79 0.70
CA ILE A 670 14.74 10.41 0.62
C ILE A 670 15.33 10.10 2.00
N THR A 671 16.10 9.02 2.08
CA THR A 671 16.75 8.51 3.30
C THR A 671 18.27 8.65 3.23
N ASP A 672 18.96 8.24 4.29
CA ASP A 672 20.42 8.15 4.29
C ASP A 672 20.91 7.09 3.28
N THR A 673 21.63 7.52 2.26
CA THR A 673 22.28 6.68 1.23
C THR A 673 23.79 6.65 1.40
N TYR A 674 24.26 6.86 2.63
CA TYR A 674 25.66 6.90 3.09
C TYR A 674 26.46 8.13 2.66
N ASP A 675 26.15 8.74 1.52
CA ASP A 675 26.84 9.93 1.01
C ASP A 675 26.06 11.24 1.18
N ASN A 676 24.82 11.15 1.67
CA ASN A 676 23.95 12.30 1.95
C ASN A 676 23.61 12.44 3.45
N THR A 677 24.23 11.69 4.36
CA THR A 677 23.94 11.70 5.81
C THR A 677 23.83 13.12 6.38
N ASN A 678 24.78 14.00 6.06
CA ASN A 678 24.77 15.40 6.52
C ASN A 678 23.57 16.19 5.99
N TYR A 679 23.16 15.93 4.74
CA TYR A 679 21.97 16.54 4.17
C TYR A 679 20.72 16.04 4.91
N ILE A 680 20.59 14.73 5.11
CA ILE A 680 19.46 14.13 5.83
C ILE A 680 19.36 14.66 7.26
N ASN A 681 20.48 14.74 7.99
CA ASN A 681 20.49 15.33 9.33
C ASN A 681 20.06 16.81 9.32
N ALA A 682 20.42 17.58 8.30
CA ALA A 682 20.02 18.99 8.19
C ALA A 682 18.51 19.17 7.93
N ILE A 683 17.83 18.17 7.36
CA ILE A 683 16.40 18.23 7.04
C ILE A 683 15.54 17.26 7.87
N LYS A 684 16.08 16.57 8.88
CA LYS A 684 15.35 15.55 9.67
C LYS A 684 14.10 16.09 10.38
N ASP A 685 14.11 17.38 10.72
CA ASP A 685 13.02 18.09 11.39
C ASP A 685 12.07 18.82 10.41
N ASP A 686 12.31 18.72 9.10
CA ASP A 686 11.45 19.36 8.09
C ASP A 686 10.04 18.75 8.12
N ALA A 687 9.04 19.61 8.31
CA ALA A 687 7.63 19.24 8.43
C ALA A 687 7.09 18.51 7.19
N GLY A 688 7.65 18.78 6.01
CA GLY A 688 7.27 18.18 4.74
C GLY A 688 7.85 16.78 4.51
N ARG A 689 8.80 16.32 5.33
CA ARG A 689 9.32 14.95 5.25
C ARG A 689 8.33 13.96 5.86
N SER A 690 8.21 12.82 5.19
CA SER A 690 7.35 11.72 5.61
C SER A 690 8.07 10.37 5.46
N LEU A 691 7.98 9.55 6.51
CA LEU A 691 8.49 8.18 6.53
C LEU A 691 7.56 7.21 5.79
N MET A 692 6.25 7.44 5.86
CA MET A 692 5.21 6.50 5.41
C MET A 692 4.27 7.07 4.33
N GLY A 693 4.37 8.37 4.05
CA GLY A 693 3.39 9.12 3.26
C GLY A 693 2.12 9.45 4.03
N SER A 694 1.39 10.45 3.54
CA SER A 694 0.19 10.96 4.22
C SER A 694 -0.91 9.91 4.41
N ARG A 695 -1.08 8.98 3.48
CA ARG A 695 -2.15 7.96 3.56
C ARG A 695 -1.95 6.98 4.70
N GLN A 696 -0.75 6.43 4.81
CA GLN A 696 -0.44 5.49 5.87
C GLN A 696 -0.32 6.21 7.22
N GLU A 697 0.20 7.45 7.27
CA GLU A 697 0.18 8.26 8.49
C GLU A 697 -1.25 8.47 9.01
N ASN A 698 -2.17 8.94 8.16
CA ASN A 698 -3.59 9.13 8.54
C ASN A 698 -4.26 7.78 8.90
N TRP A 699 -3.92 6.71 8.19
CA TRP A 699 -4.39 5.36 8.51
C TRP A 699 -3.91 4.90 9.89
N LEU A 700 -2.63 5.11 10.22
CA LEU A 700 -2.05 4.75 11.51
C LEU A 700 -2.74 5.53 12.64
N GLN A 701 -2.82 6.85 12.51
CA GLN A 701 -3.44 7.71 13.53
C GLN A 701 -4.88 7.29 13.82
N ARG A 702 -5.67 7.07 12.76
CA ARG A 702 -7.04 6.57 12.89
C ARG A 702 -7.09 5.18 13.53
N ASN A 703 -6.23 4.24 13.16
CA ASN A 703 -6.22 2.91 13.78
C ASN A 703 -5.83 2.96 15.26
N LEU A 704 -4.93 3.85 15.68
CA LEU A 704 -4.60 4.05 17.09
C LEU A 704 -5.82 4.54 17.88
N ILE A 705 -6.53 5.55 17.34
CA ILE A 705 -7.74 6.12 17.95
C ILE A 705 -8.86 5.07 17.99
N GLU A 706 -9.20 4.46 16.86
CA GLU A 706 -10.24 3.42 16.78
C GLU A 706 -9.93 2.20 17.66
N SER A 707 -8.65 1.83 17.80
CA SER A 707 -8.20 0.80 18.73
C SER A 707 -8.47 1.18 20.19
N ALA A 708 -8.20 2.42 20.57
CA ALA A 708 -8.50 2.97 21.89
C ALA A 708 -10.01 3.00 22.17
N GLU A 709 -10.80 3.52 21.23
CA GLU A 709 -12.26 3.60 21.34
C GLU A 709 -12.92 2.22 21.43
N ARG A 710 -12.42 1.23 20.69
CA ARG A 710 -12.91 -0.16 20.76
C ARG A 710 -12.59 -0.83 22.10
N GLY A 711 -11.67 -0.27 22.89
CA GLY A 711 -11.20 -0.87 24.13
C GLY A 711 -10.26 -2.06 23.91
N ALA A 712 -9.44 -2.02 22.86
CA ALA A 712 -8.35 -2.99 22.73
C ALA A 712 -7.34 -2.81 23.88
N HIS A 713 -6.90 -3.90 24.50
CA HIS A 713 -5.99 -3.84 25.65
C HIS A 713 -4.60 -3.33 25.25
N TRP A 714 -4.01 -3.88 24.19
CA TRP A 714 -2.66 -3.56 23.73
C TRP A 714 -2.65 -3.11 22.26
N ARG A 715 -1.82 -2.10 21.97
CA ARG A 715 -1.51 -1.64 20.61
C ARG A 715 -0.05 -1.97 20.33
N ILE A 716 0.20 -2.88 19.40
CA ILE A 716 1.55 -3.27 19.00
C ILE A 716 1.81 -2.73 17.60
N LEU A 717 2.75 -1.80 17.48
CA LEU A 717 3.16 -1.21 16.21
C LEU A 717 4.36 -1.98 15.69
N GLY A 718 4.17 -2.71 14.58
CA GLY A 718 5.26 -3.34 13.85
C GLY A 718 5.94 -2.34 12.94
N SER A 719 7.18 -1.96 13.26
CA SER A 719 8.05 -1.08 12.48
C SER A 719 9.25 -1.88 11.99
N GLN A 720 9.80 -1.51 10.84
CA GLN A 720 11.06 -2.08 10.34
C GLN A 720 12.24 -1.58 11.17
N ILE A 721 12.22 -0.27 11.46
CA ILE A 721 13.32 0.51 12.02
C ILE A 721 12.99 1.05 13.41
N ILE A 722 14.04 1.33 14.20
CA ILE A 722 13.95 1.81 15.58
C ILE A 722 13.23 3.16 15.66
N PHE A 723 12.24 3.23 16.55
CA PHE A 723 11.38 4.40 16.82
C PHE A 723 11.96 5.31 17.90
N SER A 724 12.51 4.76 18.98
CA SER A 724 13.08 5.54 20.08
C SER A 724 14.29 6.35 19.62
N GLN A 725 14.50 7.50 20.26
CA GLN A 725 15.67 8.31 19.95
C GLN A 725 16.90 7.70 20.59
N LEU A 726 17.89 7.31 19.77
CA LEU A 726 19.10 6.65 20.24
C LEU A 726 20.32 7.53 19.96
N ASN A 727 21.08 7.86 21.00
CA ASN A 727 22.39 8.46 20.85
C ASN A 727 23.43 7.36 20.61
N MET A 728 23.70 7.13 19.34
CA MET A 728 24.64 6.12 18.83
C MET A 728 26.04 6.71 18.57
N SER A 729 26.44 7.77 19.27
CA SER A 729 27.76 8.40 19.08
C SER A 729 28.93 7.42 19.22
N ALA A 730 28.78 6.38 20.05
CA ALA A 730 29.77 5.34 20.25
C ALA A 730 29.97 4.42 19.03
N SER A 731 28.99 4.30 18.14
CA SER A 731 29.06 3.49 16.92
C SER A 731 29.12 4.31 15.63
N LEU A 732 28.42 5.45 15.58
CA LEU A 732 28.34 6.34 14.40
C LEU A 732 29.31 7.53 14.47
N GLY A 733 29.89 7.81 15.63
CA GLY A 733 30.75 8.96 15.87
C GLY A 733 29.99 10.17 16.44
N PRO A 734 30.71 11.15 17.02
CA PRO A 734 30.10 12.26 17.77
C PRO A 734 29.47 13.34 16.90
N GLU A 735 29.80 13.42 15.60
CA GLU A 735 29.29 14.47 14.69
C GLU A 735 27.85 14.20 14.25
N GLN A 736 27.50 12.93 14.06
CA GLN A 736 26.17 12.48 13.62
C GLN A 736 25.74 11.28 14.47
N PRO A 737 25.31 11.50 15.72
CA PRO A 737 25.08 10.42 16.67
C PRO A 737 23.76 9.67 16.44
N LEU A 738 22.92 10.11 15.52
CA LEU A 738 21.60 9.53 15.28
C LEU A 738 21.59 8.68 14.01
N ASN A 739 20.80 7.60 13.99
CA ASN A 739 20.60 6.83 12.77
C ASN A 739 19.63 7.58 11.84
N MET A 740 20.19 8.17 10.77
CA MET A 740 19.43 8.96 9.79
C MET A 740 18.58 8.13 8.84
N ASP A 741 18.76 6.82 8.80
CA ASP A 741 17.86 5.90 8.13
C ASP A 741 16.74 5.36 9.06
N ALA A 742 16.79 5.60 10.38
CA ALA A 742 15.72 5.23 11.31
C ALA A 742 14.67 6.35 11.48
N TRP A 743 13.75 6.21 12.46
CA TRP A 743 12.77 7.27 12.77
C TRP A 743 13.42 8.60 13.17
N ASP A 744 14.65 8.58 13.69
CA ASP A 744 15.43 9.79 14.02
C ASP A 744 15.82 10.62 12.79
N GLY A 745 15.77 10.03 11.58
CA GLY A 745 15.88 10.76 10.31
C GLY A 745 14.59 11.45 9.87
N TYR A 746 13.47 11.19 10.54
CA TYR A 746 12.11 11.62 10.18
C TYR A 746 11.34 12.14 11.41
N MET A 747 11.95 13.05 12.15
CA MET A 747 11.43 13.57 13.43
C MET A 747 10.02 14.15 13.31
N ALA A 748 9.67 14.79 12.19
CA ALA A 748 8.32 15.28 11.96
C ALA A 748 7.26 14.15 11.93
N SER A 749 7.57 13.00 11.29
CA SER A 749 6.67 11.83 11.25
C SER A 749 6.55 11.17 12.63
N LYS A 750 7.68 11.06 13.34
CA LYS A 750 7.75 10.58 14.73
C LYS A 750 6.88 11.43 15.65
N ASN A 751 7.05 12.76 15.59
CA ASN A 751 6.33 13.72 16.41
C ASN A 751 4.83 13.69 16.16
N ARG A 752 4.36 13.59 14.90
CA ARG A 752 2.92 13.43 14.59
C ARG A 752 2.32 12.15 15.18
N THR A 753 3.10 11.08 15.22
CA THR A 753 2.67 9.80 15.82
C THR A 753 2.61 9.92 17.34
N LEU A 754 3.66 10.44 17.98
CA LEU A 754 3.69 10.69 19.42
C LEU A 754 2.58 11.66 19.85
N GLN A 755 2.38 12.73 19.10
CA GLN A 755 1.29 13.69 19.32
C GLN A 755 -0.06 13.00 19.37
N THR A 756 -0.34 12.12 18.41
CA THR A 756 -1.60 11.36 18.40
C THR A 756 -1.77 10.53 19.67
N LEU A 757 -0.71 9.87 20.14
CA LEU A 757 -0.75 9.06 21.36
C LEU A 757 -0.96 9.92 22.62
N TYR A 758 -0.21 11.01 22.77
CA TYR A 758 -0.27 11.87 23.95
C TYR A 758 -1.56 12.70 24.00
N ASP A 759 -1.96 13.37 22.91
CA ASP A 759 -3.13 14.26 22.87
C ASP A 759 -4.43 13.49 23.09
N ASN A 760 -4.49 12.21 22.67
CA ASN A 760 -5.65 11.34 22.86
C ASN A 760 -5.52 10.42 24.08
N ASN A 761 -4.46 10.55 24.89
CA ASN A 761 -4.19 9.72 26.06
C ASN A 761 -4.27 8.20 25.76
N ILE A 762 -3.70 7.79 24.64
CA ILE A 762 -3.69 6.39 24.19
C ILE A 762 -2.49 5.69 24.85
N GLY A 763 -2.76 4.82 25.82
CA GLY A 763 -1.75 3.99 26.49
C GLY A 763 -1.67 2.56 25.97
N ASN A 764 -0.89 1.72 26.67
CA ASN A 764 -0.61 0.31 26.36
C ASN A 764 -0.02 0.11 24.96
N ASN A 765 0.91 0.99 24.58
CA ASN A 765 1.60 0.92 23.30
C ASN A 765 2.91 0.15 23.42
N ILE A 766 3.14 -0.74 22.47
CA ILE A 766 4.42 -1.41 22.26
C ILE A 766 4.85 -1.17 20.83
N VAL A 767 6.09 -0.76 20.61
CA VAL A 767 6.71 -0.75 19.28
C VAL A 767 7.66 -1.94 19.19
N ILE A 768 7.61 -2.68 18.08
CA ILE A 768 8.59 -3.72 17.76
C ILE A 768 9.35 -3.33 16.49
N ALA A 769 10.66 -3.56 16.48
CA ALA A 769 11.56 -3.15 15.40
C ALA A 769 12.68 -4.16 15.13
N GLY A 770 13.25 -4.11 13.92
CA GLY A 770 14.37 -4.91 13.42
C GLY A 770 15.53 -4.04 12.92
N ASP A 771 15.95 -4.25 11.66
CA ASP A 771 16.95 -3.50 10.86
C ASP A 771 18.39 -3.47 11.42
N THR A 772 18.56 -3.00 12.65
CA THR A 772 19.87 -2.63 13.22
C THR A 772 20.78 -3.80 13.61
N HIS A 773 20.28 -5.04 13.58
CA HIS A 773 20.98 -6.27 14.00
C HIS A 773 21.45 -6.30 15.47
N VAL A 774 20.83 -5.49 16.33
CA VAL A 774 21.17 -5.30 17.75
C VAL A 774 19.88 -5.33 18.56
N ASN A 775 19.93 -5.88 19.78
CA ASN A 775 18.80 -5.84 20.70
C ASN A 775 18.72 -4.48 21.39
N TRP A 776 17.53 -3.89 21.46
CA TRP A 776 17.24 -2.60 22.11
C TRP A 776 15.97 -2.68 22.93
N VAL A 777 16.00 -2.11 24.14
CA VAL A 777 14.79 -2.00 24.98
C VAL A 777 14.71 -0.62 25.60
N SER A 778 13.66 0.12 25.24
CA SER A 778 13.47 1.53 25.60
C SER A 778 12.07 1.79 26.15
N ASP A 779 11.95 2.72 27.09
CA ASP A 779 10.65 3.35 27.31
C ASP A 779 10.34 4.30 26.12
N LEU A 780 9.10 4.36 25.67
CA LEU A 780 8.66 5.30 24.63
C LEU A 780 8.27 6.62 25.27
N ALA A 781 9.02 7.67 24.97
CA ALA A 781 8.74 9.02 25.48
C ALA A 781 8.96 10.08 24.40
N TRP A 782 8.21 11.18 24.49
CA TRP A 782 8.43 12.36 23.65
C TRP A 782 9.37 13.34 24.36
N LEU A 783 10.67 13.05 24.29
CA LEU A 783 11.71 13.68 25.11
C LEU A 783 11.74 15.22 25.02
N ASP A 784 11.49 15.78 23.84
CA ASP A 784 11.54 17.24 23.61
C ASP A 784 10.25 17.98 24.00
N HIS A 785 9.17 17.27 24.30
CA HIS A 785 7.85 17.86 24.54
C HIS A 785 7.30 17.55 25.92
N ASN A 786 7.51 16.32 26.42
CA ASN A 786 6.95 15.85 27.68
C ASN A 786 8.07 15.46 28.66
N PRO A 787 7.99 15.88 29.94
CA PRO A 787 8.96 15.46 30.94
C PRO A 787 9.01 13.94 31.05
N TYR A 788 10.20 13.39 30.87
CA TYR A 788 10.48 11.97 31.09
C TYR A 788 11.47 11.82 32.23
N ASN A 789 11.28 10.79 33.06
CA ASN A 789 12.18 10.46 34.14
C ASN A 789 12.74 9.05 33.93
N SER A 790 13.97 8.95 33.46
CA SER A 790 14.62 7.67 33.13
C SER A 790 14.61 6.67 34.30
N THR A 791 14.84 7.14 35.53
CA THR A 791 14.86 6.27 36.72
C THR A 791 13.50 5.62 36.97
N SER A 792 12.42 6.37 36.95
CA SER A 792 11.07 5.86 37.29
C SER A 792 10.22 5.43 36.08
N GLY A 793 10.59 5.85 34.88
CA GLY A 793 9.80 5.70 33.65
C GLY A 793 8.59 6.62 33.57
N ALA A 794 8.40 7.54 34.53
CA ALA A 794 7.30 8.50 34.49
C ALA A 794 7.42 9.40 33.24
N GLY A 795 6.30 9.62 32.55
CA GLY A 795 6.24 10.37 31.29
C GLY A 795 6.24 9.50 30.03
N ALA A 796 6.54 8.20 30.15
CA ALA A 796 6.45 7.26 29.04
C ALA A 796 4.98 6.97 28.63
N ILE A 797 4.79 6.65 27.35
CA ILE A 797 3.49 6.30 26.74
C ILE A 797 3.48 4.86 26.19
N GLY A 798 4.54 4.10 26.43
CA GLY A 798 4.72 2.74 25.95
C GLY A 798 6.15 2.25 26.07
N VAL A 799 6.47 1.16 25.39
CA VAL A 799 7.81 0.54 25.37
C VAL A 799 8.18 0.12 23.95
N GLU A 800 9.46 0.20 23.60
CA GLU A 800 10.01 -0.36 22.36
C GLU A 800 10.87 -1.59 22.65
N PHE A 801 10.66 -2.63 21.85
CA PHE A 801 11.47 -3.83 21.77
C PHE A 801 12.07 -3.96 20.36
N GLY A 802 13.35 -3.59 20.21
CA GLY A 802 14.14 -3.80 19.00
C GLY A 802 14.87 -5.14 19.07
N GLY A 803 14.72 -5.99 18.06
CA GLY A 803 15.35 -7.31 18.00
C GLY A 803 16.67 -7.33 17.23
N SER A 804 17.58 -8.21 17.66
CA SER A 804 18.74 -8.60 16.85
C SER A 804 18.32 -9.41 15.62
N ALA A 805 19.28 -9.66 14.74
CA ALA A 805 19.08 -10.37 13.49
C ALA A 805 19.04 -11.90 13.67
N VAL A 806 18.28 -12.59 12.81
CA VAL A 806 18.30 -14.07 12.70
C VAL A 806 19.70 -14.57 12.35
N SER A 807 20.37 -13.90 11.41
CA SER A 807 21.74 -14.27 11.01
C SER A 807 22.62 -13.11 10.55
N SER A 808 22.05 -11.97 10.13
CA SER A 808 22.80 -10.80 9.68
C SER A 808 23.79 -10.30 10.74
N PRO A 809 24.99 -9.84 10.36
CA PRO A 809 26.03 -9.53 11.32
C PRO A 809 25.70 -8.28 12.15
N SER A 810 26.22 -8.20 13.37
CA SER A 810 26.07 -7.02 14.23
C SER A 810 26.50 -5.73 13.54
N SER A 811 25.69 -4.66 13.67
CA SER A 811 26.07 -3.31 13.29
C SER A 811 27.20 -2.72 14.14
N PHE A 812 27.50 -3.31 15.32
CA PHE A 812 28.68 -2.98 16.13
C PHE A 812 29.98 -3.57 15.57
N GLY A 813 29.89 -4.33 14.46
CA GLY A 813 31.02 -4.89 13.75
C GLY A 813 30.83 -6.38 13.50
N GLN A 814 31.07 -6.80 12.26
CA GLN A 814 30.87 -8.17 11.79
C GLN A 814 31.63 -9.24 12.60
N ASN A 815 32.83 -8.92 13.08
CA ASN A 815 33.68 -9.80 13.87
C ASN A 815 33.86 -9.28 15.31
N THR A 816 32.86 -8.58 15.83
CA THR A 816 32.91 -8.05 17.20
C THR A 816 33.01 -9.18 18.23
N THR A 817 33.56 -8.85 19.40
CA THR A 817 33.63 -9.76 20.55
C THR A 817 32.60 -9.34 21.59
N ILE A 818 32.23 -10.26 22.49
CA ILE A 818 31.31 -9.93 23.59
C ILE A 818 31.78 -8.69 24.38
N PRO A 819 33.04 -8.58 24.85
CA PRO A 819 33.49 -7.38 25.57
C PRO A 819 33.42 -6.10 24.75
N ALA A 820 33.73 -6.16 23.46
CA ALA A 820 33.68 -4.99 22.58
C ALA A 820 32.24 -4.51 22.35
N ALA A 821 31.33 -5.44 22.08
CA ALA A 821 29.90 -5.14 21.94
C ALA A 821 29.27 -4.61 23.23
N ASN A 822 29.67 -5.15 24.39
CA ASN A 822 29.19 -4.68 25.69
C ASN A 822 29.69 -3.25 26.01
N ASN A 823 30.93 -2.91 25.65
CA ASN A 823 31.46 -1.53 25.82
C ASN A 823 30.72 -0.52 24.92
N ILE A 824 30.38 -0.89 23.68
CA ILE A 824 29.54 -0.04 22.82
C ILE A 824 28.14 0.12 23.43
N SER A 825 27.53 -0.99 23.88
CA SER A 825 26.21 -0.99 24.52
C SER A 825 26.19 -0.11 25.78
N GLU A 826 27.22 -0.18 26.63
CA GLU A 826 27.36 0.65 27.83
C GLU A 826 27.30 2.14 27.50
N ARG A 827 28.03 2.58 26.48
CA ARG A 827 28.05 3.99 26.07
C ARG A 827 26.71 4.43 25.52
N ILE A 828 26.13 3.68 24.59
CA ILE A 828 24.84 4.04 23.97
C ILE A 828 23.72 4.09 25.00
N VAL A 829 23.66 3.12 25.92
CA VAL A 829 22.67 3.11 27.02
C VAL A 829 22.89 4.26 28.00
N THR A 830 24.15 4.63 28.27
CA THR A 830 24.47 5.78 29.14
C THR A 830 24.07 7.10 28.49
N ASP A 831 24.29 7.24 27.18
CA ASP A 831 24.08 8.48 26.44
C ASP A 831 22.62 8.67 25.97
N SER A 832 21.83 7.60 25.92
CA SER A 832 20.43 7.62 25.49
C SER A 832 19.50 7.59 26.69
N GLU A 833 18.67 8.63 26.88
CA GLU A 833 17.89 8.81 28.10
C GLU A 833 16.87 7.68 28.34
N SER A 834 16.11 7.29 27.31
CA SER A 834 15.02 6.30 27.43
C SER A 834 15.45 4.85 27.17
N LEU A 835 16.65 4.61 26.67
CA LEU A 835 17.18 3.26 26.43
C LEU A 835 17.62 2.60 27.75
N HIS A 836 17.14 1.40 28.02
CA HIS A 836 17.45 0.67 29.26
C HIS A 836 18.35 -0.53 29.03
N TRP A 837 18.28 -1.19 27.88
CA TRP A 837 19.17 -2.31 27.57
C TRP A 837 19.57 -2.32 26.10
N SER A 838 20.83 -2.66 25.85
CA SER A 838 21.40 -2.91 24.52
C SER A 838 22.27 -4.16 24.56
N GLU A 839 22.15 -5.02 23.55
CA GLU A 839 23.01 -6.20 23.37
C GLU A 839 23.27 -6.43 21.88
N GLY A 840 24.54 -6.29 21.48
CA GLY A 840 24.91 -6.31 20.06
C GLY A 840 25.71 -7.53 19.60
N TYR A 841 26.01 -8.50 20.45
CA TYR A 841 26.84 -9.65 20.06
C TYR A 841 26.00 -10.80 19.50
N TYR A 842 24.98 -11.24 20.23
CA TYR A 842 24.23 -12.44 19.85
C TYR A 842 23.24 -12.16 18.72
N ARG A 843 23.12 -13.14 17.81
CA ARG A 843 22.03 -13.24 16.83
C ARG A 843 20.89 -14.01 17.47
N GLY A 844 19.66 -13.82 17.03
CA GLY A 844 18.53 -14.49 17.66
C GLY A 844 17.19 -13.87 17.32
N TYR A 845 16.32 -13.78 18.31
CA TYR A 845 14.93 -13.35 18.20
C TYR A 845 14.36 -13.03 19.58
N PHE A 846 13.10 -12.59 19.64
CA PHE A 846 12.39 -12.48 20.90
C PHE A 846 10.96 -12.96 20.79
N GLU A 847 10.38 -13.34 21.92
CA GLU A 847 8.98 -13.70 22.05
C GLU A 847 8.23 -12.67 22.90
N LEU A 848 7.01 -12.32 22.49
CA LEU A 848 6.06 -11.55 23.28
C LEU A 848 4.97 -12.49 23.80
N HIS A 849 4.80 -12.54 25.12
CA HIS A 849 3.73 -13.27 25.79
C HIS A 849 2.75 -12.26 26.36
N ILE A 850 1.58 -12.13 25.72
CA ILE A 850 0.67 -11.00 25.90
C ILE A 850 -0.60 -11.49 26.60
N THR A 851 -0.96 -10.81 27.68
CA THR A 851 -2.16 -11.05 28.50
C THR A 851 -2.83 -9.72 28.82
N PRO A 852 -4.10 -9.66 29.25
CA PRO A 852 -4.74 -8.41 29.66
C PRO A 852 -3.96 -7.63 30.74
N GLU A 853 -3.26 -8.34 31.61
CA GLU A 853 -2.52 -7.79 32.75
C GLU A 853 -1.13 -7.28 32.38
N GLN A 854 -0.45 -7.93 31.43
CA GLN A 854 0.93 -7.62 31.09
C GLN A 854 1.39 -8.16 29.74
N VAL A 855 2.48 -7.59 29.23
CA VAL A 855 3.29 -8.17 28.15
C VAL A 855 4.67 -8.53 28.68
N GLY A 856 5.05 -9.80 28.55
CA GLY A 856 6.40 -10.29 28.78
C GLY A 856 7.19 -10.38 27.47
N ALA A 857 8.34 -9.71 27.39
CA ALA A 857 9.26 -9.79 26.27
C ALA A 857 10.50 -10.61 26.66
N HIS A 858 10.73 -11.72 25.95
CA HIS A 858 11.79 -12.69 26.22
C HIS A 858 12.78 -12.73 25.05
N PHE A 859 14.00 -12.24 25.28
CA PHE A 859 15.05 -12.15 24.26
C PHE A 859 15.94 -13.39 24.29
N PHE A 860 16.17 -13.98 23.13
CA PHE A 860 16.93 -15.20 22.96
C PHE A 860 18.08 -15.00 21.98
N GLY A 861 19.25 -15.55 22.32
CA GLY A 861 20.44 -15.60 21.49
C GLY A 861 20.72 -17.02 21.00
N VAL A 862 21.44 -17.13 19.88
CA VAL A 862 21.98 -18.41 19.40
C VAL A 862 23.48 -18.47 19.68
N PRO A 863 24.03 -19.60 20.18
CA PRO A 863 25.46 -19.72 20.47
C PRO A 863 26.34 -19.48 19.24
N THR A 864 25.87 -19.92 18.07
CA THR A 864 26.55 -19.74 16.79
C THR A 864 25.56 -19.84 15.63
N THR A 865 25.84 -19.09 14.57
CA THR A 865 25.14 -19.19 13.27
C THR A 865 25.93 -20.00 12.25
N LYS A 866 27.15 -20.45 12.58
CA LYS A 866 28.05 -21.16 11.64
C LYS A 866 27.70 -22.63 11.43
N GLU A 867 26.88 -23.20 12.30
CA GLU A 867 26.37 -24.57 12.20
C GLU A 867 24.90 -24.63 12.59
N ARG A 868 24.19 -25.63 12.08
CA ARG A 868 22.83 -25.93 12.55
C ARG A 868 22.91 -26.44 13.98
N ASN A 869 22.13 -25.86 14.88
CA ASN A 869 22.04 -26.30 16.26
C ASN A 869 20.71 -25.90 16.89
N ALA A 870 20.36 -26.58 17.98
CA ALA A 870 19.16 -26.33 18.77
C ALA A 870 19.42 -25.48 20.03
N GLY A 871 20.63 -24.91 20.14
CA GLY A 871 21.07 -24.17 21.32
C GLY A 871 20.48 -22.76 21.37
N GLU A 872 19.87 -22.43 22.50
CA GLU A 872 19.26 -21.14 22.78
C GLU A 872 19.80 -20.56 24.09
N ILE A 873 20.13 -19.27 24.11
CA ILE A 873 20.62 -18.55 25.28
C ILE A 873 19.55 -17.55 25.68
N SER A 874 19.04 -17.61 26.91
CA SER A 874 18.13 -16.60 27.44
C SER A 874 18.91 -15.32 27.75
N LEU A 875 18.72 -14.26 26.95
CA LEU A 875 19.51 -13.03 27.06
C LEU A 875 18.96 -12.07 28.12
N ALA A 876 17.67 -11.75 28.03
CA ALA A 876 17.02 -10.78 28.90
C ALA A 876 15.51 -10.95 28.87
N ASN A 877 14.85 -10.60 29.98
CA ASN A 877 13.40 -10.63 30.11
C ASN A 877 12.90 -9.28 30.61
N PHE A 878 11.89 -8.73 29.95
CA PHE A 878 11.26 -7.46 30.33
C PHE A 878 9.75 -7.65 30.45
N THR A 879 9.12 -6.85 31.31
CA THR A 879 7.67 -6.89 31.51
C THR A 879 7.11 -5.49 31.43
N VAL A 880 5.95 -5.35 30.79
CA VAL A 880 5.16 -4.12 30.75
C VAL A 880 3.82 -4.43 31.38
N LYS A 881 3.48 -3.77 32.48
CA LYS A 881 2.18 -3.95 33.14
C LYS A 881 1.13 -3.08 32.46
N SER A 882 -0.08 -3.60 32.35
CA SER A 882 -1.22 -2.89 31.77
C SER A 882 -1.49 -1.59 32.53
N GLY A 883 -1.65 -0.50 31.79
CA GLY A 883 -1.89 0.84 32.33
C GLY A 883 -0.63 1.61 32.77
N GLU A 884 0.52 0.96 32.91
CA GLU A 884 1.75 1.60 33.39
C GLU A 884 2.52 2.37 32.30
N ASN A 885 2.36 1.98 31.03
CA ASN A 885 2.99 2.63 29.86
C ASN A 885 4.53 2.70 29.90
N ARG A 886 5.17 1.81 30.65
CA ARG A 886 6.63 1.78 30.86
C ARG A 886 7.09 0.38 31.24
N LEU A 887 8.39 0.14 31.17
CA LEU A 887 9.02 -1.07 31.68
C LEU A 887 8.79 -1.23 33.20
N GLU A 888 8.43 -2.43 33.62
CA GLU A 888 8.43 -2.82 35.03
C GLU A 888 9.84 -2.72 35.60
N ARG A 889 9.93 -2.14 36.80
CA ARG A 889 11.18 -1.91 37.52
C ARG A 889 11.13 -2.60 38.88
N ASN A 890 12.28 -3.09 39.34
CA ASN A 890 12.43 -3.66 40.67
C ASN A 890 12.48 -2.56 41.77
N SER A 891 12.67 -2.96 43.02
CA SER A 891 12.76 -2.03 44.17
C SER A 891 13.87 -0.99 44.07
N ASP A 892 14.89 -1.24 43.24
CA ASP A 892 16.02 -0.34 42.99
C ASP A 892 15.80 0.54 41.74
N ASN A 893 14.58 0.55 41.18
CA ASN A 893 14.19 1.23 39.95
C ASN A 893 14.93 0.75 38.69
N VAL A 894 15.31 -0.53 38.65
CA VAL A 894 16.00 -1.12 37.50
C VAL A 894 15.04 -1.99 36.70
N ALA A 895 14.99 -1.78 35.38
CA ALA A 895 14.18 -2.58 34.46
C ALA A 895 14.71 -4.03 34.32
N GLY A 896 13.86 -4.92 33.82
CA GLY A 896 14.26 -6.30 33.49
C GLY A 896 14.70 -7.14 34.69
N GLY A 897 14.14 -6.88 35.88
CA GLY A 897 14.51 -7.56 37.12
C GLY A 897 15.91 -7.23 37.64
N GLY A 898 16.64 -6.30 36.99
CA GLY A 898 17.98 -5.87 37.40
C GLY A 898 19.14 -6.73 36.92
N VAL A 899 18.88 -7.76 36.09
CA VAL A 899 19.92 -8.66 35.59
C VAL A 899 19.68 -9.09 34.14
N VAL A 900 20.75 -9.15 33.35
CA VAL A 900 20.77 -9.68 31.98
C VAL A 900 21.95 -10.61 31.78
N GLU A 901 21.86 -11.54 30.83
CA GLU A 901 22.95 -12.47 30.48
C GLU A 901 24.08 -11.74 29.74
N ASN A 902 23.75 -10.83 28.81
CA ASN A 902 24.74 -10.10 28.01
C ASN A 902 24.33 -8.65 27.70
N GLY A 903 25.24 -7.87 27.12
CA GLY A 903 25.00 -6.48 26.75
C GLY A 903 25.29 -5.52 27.90
N PHE A 904 24.49 -4.46 28.01
CA PHE A 904 24.53 -3.54 29.14
C PHE A 904 23.11 -3.14 29.55
N LEU A 905 22.80 -3.29 30.84
CA LEU A 905 21.51 -2.91 31.45
C LEU A 905 21.72 -1.67 32.32
N LYS A 906 21.01 -0.58 32.01
CA LYS A 906 21.06 0.69 32.75
C LYS A 906 20.78 0.44 34.24
N ASN A 907 21.72 0.84 35.09
CA ASN A 907 21.69 0.65 36.55
C ASN A 907 21.57 -0.82 37.03
N GLY A 908 21.70 -1.80 36.14
CA GLY A 908 21.58 -3.22 36.44
C GLY A 908 22.91 -3.96 36.41
N LYS A 909 22.83 -5.29 36.31
CA LYS A 909 24.01 -6.17 36.28
C LYS A 909 23.98 -7.09 35.08
N VAL A 910 25.15 -7.30 34.49
CA VAL A 910 25.37 -8.37 33.51
C VAL A 910 25.89 -9.59 34.28
N LYS A 911 25.20 -10.73 34.14
CA LYS A 911 25.58 -11.99 34.78
C LYS A 911 25.51 -13.12 33.74
N GLN A 912 26.64 -13.37 33.10
CA GLN A 912 26.80 -14.49 32.19
C GLN A 912 26.74 -15.81 32.95
N THR A 913 25.81 -16.67 32.57
CA THR A 913 25.64 -18.02 33.09
C THR A 913 26.35 -19.06 32.24
N ASN A 914 26.65 -18.74 30.97
CA ASN A 914 27.15 -19.70 29.97
C ASN A 914 26.21 -20.90 29.79
N MET A 915 24.92 -20.73 30.12
CA MET A 915 23.94 -21.79 30.02
C MET A 915 23.25 -21.72 28.66
N VAL A 916 23.27 -22.85 27.95
CA VAL A 916 22.57 -23.04 26.68
C VAL A 916 21.43 -24.02 26.90
N HIS A 917 20.23 -23.60 26.53
CA HIS A 917 19.04 -24.44 26.46
C HIS A 917 19.04 -25.18 25.13
N ASP A 918 19.07 -26.50 25.18
CA ASP A 918 18.85 -27.33 24.01
C ASP A 918 17.34 -27.47 23.80
N THR A 919 16.82 -26.78 22.78
CA THR A 919 15.38 -26.72 22.50
C THR A 919 14.79 -28.03 21.97
N GLU A 920 15.61 -28.98 21.50
CA GLU A 920 15.14 -30.30 21.06
C GLU A 920 14.90 -31.23 22.26
N SER A 921 15.83 -31.25 23.21
CA SER A 921 15.79 -32.12 24.39
C SER A 921 15.10 -31.48 25.60
N GLY A 922 15.00 -30.15 25.62
CA GLY A 922 14.53 -29.36 26.75
C GLY A 922 15.55 -29.21 27.89
N LEU A 923 16.78 -29.70 27.73
CA LEU A 923 17.81 -29.70 28.76
C LEU A 923 18.73 -28.48 28.67
N TYR A 924 19.31 -28.07 29.80
CA TYR A 924 20.34 -27.03 29.82
C TYR A 924 21.73 -27.63 29.97
N HIS A 925 22.72 -27.06 29.29
CA HIS A 925 24.13 -27.41 29.41
C HIS A 925 25.01 -26.14 29.47
N SER A 926 26.22 -26.28 30.02
CA SER A 926 27.22 -25.21 29.97
C SER A 926 27.86 -25.17 28.58
N SER A 927 27.93 -24.00 27.94
CA SER A 927 28.62 -23.74 26.68
C SER A 927 30.14 -23.87 26.81
#